data_AF-I3K951-F1
#
_entry.id   AF-I3K951-F1
#
_cell.length_a   1.000
_cell.length_b   1.000
_cell.length_c   1.000
_cell.angle_alpha   90.00
_cell.angle_beta   90.00
_cell.angle_gamma   90.00
#
_symmetry.space_group_name_H-M   'P 1'
#
loop_
_entity.id
_entity.type
_entity.pdbx_description
1 polymer ?
#
loop_
_entity_poly.entity_id
_entity_poly.type
_entity_poly.pdbx_seq_one_letter_code
_entity_poly.pdbx_strand_id
1 'polypeptide(L)'
;CCWTRCCPTQAETGNDWSKEDCLTLLERIRTLLPDGDAMKYKTTESHFDWEKVCFGGFTGEMCRQKWQKVSSEVRKYRTMTELIVDAIEFVKNPYKGKKLKTHPDFPKKPLTPYFRFFMEKRAKYAKIHPEMSNLDLTKILSKKYKELPDKKKQKYITEFQREKEDFEKNMARFKEEHPELIEERKKSDLPEKPKTPQQLWYNHEKKTYMKLHPEVSQKELKEALRRQWSQLSDKRRLKWISKALELQKDYEDSMRVYLEAHPDVNSDDHVRSVLTKAERQLKDKFDGRPTKPPPNGYSLYCAELMVNMKDVPSTERMVLCSKQWKMMTQKEKDMFQKRCEQKKKQYDIDLQRFLESLPEEERDRVMTEEKMGGAKLGAGVASSPHRAKSPSVKVRLALLLLPVYWALILNVGDVTNLPKAESEPWVAAGLPKERRDGKKTAAAKLPETPKTAAEMWQHSVIGDYLANDRRKAQAAMDTAWNSMEKKEKIPWIKKAAEDQKRYERELLEMRTPVAGQRKPKFDGEPKKPPVSGYQMFSQELLTNGELNHFSLKERMVEIGKRWQKLSQSQKDKYKKLVEEQQVEYKAELEAWVKSLSPQDRAVYKEISSSVSPSRRLTCGERRLSVSQQDMSDSDDEEKSESSDSDEDDETSGSTDSDDDEVSHVFMET
;
A
#
# COMPACT_ATOMS: atom_id res chain seq x y z
N CYS A 1 -38.08 -29.72 56.56
CA CYS A 1 -37.94 -28.28 56.87
C CYS A 1 -38.01 -27.47 55.59
N CYS A 2 -39.08 -26.70 55.43
CA CYS A 2 -39.27 -25.72 54.35
C CYS A 2 -38.05 -24.81 54.20
N TRP A 3 -37.59 -24.61 52.97
CA TRP A 3 -36.83 -23.41 52.63
C TRP A 3 -37.71 -22.53 51.76
N THR A 4 -38.38 -21.64 52.47
CA THR A 4 -39.26 -20.60 51.98
C THR A 4 -38.47 -19.58 51.18
N ARG A 5 -39.10 -19.13 50.11
CA ARG A 5 -38.83 -17.96 49.28
C ARG A 5 -38.34 -16.77 50.14
N CYS A 6 -37.09 -16.36 49.96
CA CYS A 6 -36.62 -15.02 50.31
C CYS A 6 -36.37 -14.25 49.01
N CYS A 7 -37.37 -13.47 48.58
CA CYS A 7 -37.12 -12.34 47.70
C CYS A 7 -36.26 -11.33 48.47
N PRO A 8 -35.15 -10.83 47.94
CA PRO A 8 -34.58 -9.59 48.42
C PRO A 8 -35.49 -8.46 47.91
N THR A 9 -36.29 -7.87 48.80
CA THR A 9 -36.81 -6.52 48.60
C THR A 9 -35.61 -5.55 48.61
N GLN A 10 -35.03 -5.32 47.44
CA GLN A 10 -34.24 -4.11 47.20
C GLN A 10 -35.22 -2.96 47.01
N ALA A 11 -35.11 -1.97 47.88
CA ALA A 11 -35.81 -0.72 47.77
C ALA A 11 -35.43 -0.04 46.44
N GLU A 12 -36.45 0.34 45.67
CA GLU A 12 -36.33 1.10 44.44
C GLU A 12 -35.74 2.49 44.73
N THR A 13 -34.60 2.79 44.10
CA THR A 13 -34.24 4.16 43.71
C THR A 13 -34.17 4.17 42.19
N GLY A 14 -35.21 4.70 41.56
CA GLY A 14 -35.46 4.63 40.12
C GLY A 14 -34.34 5.24 39.27
N ASN A 15 -33.87 4.45 38.30
CA ASN A 15 -33.27 4.93 37.06
C ASN A 15 -33.12 3.79 36.04
N ASP A 16 -34.17 2.99 35.86
CA ASP A 16 -34.19 1.99 34.79
C ASP A 16 -34.45 2.69 33.46
N TRP A 17 -33.37 2.89 32.71
CA TRP A 17 -33.44 3.35 31.31
C TRP A 17 -34.02 2.24 30.44
N SER A 18 -35.19 2.45 29.87
CA SER A 18 -35.76 1.53 28.88
C SER A 18 -34.97 1.56 27.56
N LYS A 19 -35.24 0.59 26.68
CA LYS A 19 -34.67 0.57 25.32
C LYS A 19 -35.09 1.82 24.55
N GLU A 20 -36.35 2.22 24.72
CA GLU A 20 -36.99 3.38 24.11
C GLU A 20 -36.36 4.68 24.61
N ASP A 21 -36.03 4.78 25.89
CA ASP A 21 -35.31 5.94 26.46
C ASP A 21 -33.91 6.06 25.88
N CYS A 22 -33.20 4.93 25.74
CA CYS A 22 -31.87 4.91 25.13
C CYS A 22 -31.92 5.37 23.66
N LEU A 23 -32.93 4.93 22.90
CA LEU A 23 -33.10 5.35 21.51
C LEU A 23 -33.50 6.82 21.40
N THR A 24 -34.35 7.30 22.31
CA THR A 24 -34.76 8.71 22.39
C THR A 24 -33.55 9.60 22.69
N LEU A 25 -32.68 9.20 23.62
CA LEU A 25 -31.41 9.87 23.89
C LEU A 25 -30.55 9.98 22.62
N LEU A 26 -30.35 8.86 21.91
CA LEU A 26 -29.50 8.82 20.72
C LEU A 26 -30.05 9.68 19.58
N GLU A 27 -31.38 9.71 19.37
CA GLU A 27 -31.99 10.58 18.37
C GLU A 27 -31.88 12.05 18.77
N ARG A 28 -32.06 12.40 20.04
CA ARG A 28 -31.87 13.78 20.52
C ARG A 28 -30.44 14.26 20.31
N ILE A 29 -29.45 13.40 20.62
CA ILE A 29 -28.04 13.71 20.32
C ILE A 29 -27.87 13.94 18.81
N ARG A 30 -28.46 13.07 17.96
CA ARG A 30 -28.39 13.21 16.50
C ARG A 30 -28.96 14.54 16.00
N THR A 31 -30.11 14.96 16.50
CA THR A 31 -30.80 16.20 16.07
C THR A 31 -30.06 17.49 16.46
N LEU A 32 -29.17 17.42 17.45
CA LEU A 32 -28.38 18.56 17.91
C LEU A 32 -27.02 18.66 17.20
N LEU A 33 -26.70 17.74 16.30
CA LEU A 33 -25.48 17.76 15.51
C LEU A 33 -25.65 18.60 14.22
N PRO A 34 -24.60 19.32 13.78
CA PRO A 34 -24.59 19.95 12.46
C PRO A 34 -24.69 18.93 11.34
N ASP A 35 -25.35 19.29 10.23
CA ASP A 35 -25.41 18.47 9.02
C ASP A 35 -23.99 18.23 8.46
N GLY A 36 -23.57 16.96 8.40
CA GLY A 36 -22.27 16.54 7.85
C GLY A 36 -21.09 16.76 8.79
N ASP A 37 -21.09 16.10 9.95
CA ASP A 37 -20.00 16.22 10.92
C ASP A 37 -18.68 15.61 10.41
N ALA A 38 -17.62 16.43 10.36
CA ALA A 38 -16.27 15.99 9.94
C ALA A 38 -15.28 15.85 11.12
N MET A 39 -15.69 16.22 12.33
CA MET A 39 -14.85 16.17 13.53
C MET A 39 -14.87 14.79 14.18
N LYS A 40 -13.80 14.46 14.91
CA LYS A 40 -13.76 13.24 15.73
C LYS A 40 -14.80 13.35 16.85
N TYR A 41 -15.50 12.25 17.12
CA TYR A 41 -16.61 12.23 18.10
C TYR A 41 -16.23 12.83 19.46
N LYS A 42 -15.03 12.56 20.00
CA LYS A 42 -14.58 13.11 21.30
C LYS A 42 -14.51 14.64 21.32
N THR A 43 -14.17 15.26 20.20
CA THR A 43 -14.11 16.72 20.07
C THR A 43 -15.52 17.30 20.07
N THR A 44 -16.44 16.67 19.35
CA THR A 44 -17.85 17.06 19.34
C THR A 44 -18.49 16.86 20.72
N GLU A 45 -18.15 15.76 21.40
CA GLU A 45 -18.63 15.40 22.74
C GLU A 45 -18.22 16.40 23.83
N SER A 46 -16.98 16.92 23.79
CA SER A 46 -16.48 17.87 24.80
C SER A 46 -17.15 19.24 24.72
N HIS A 47 -17.64 19.62 23.53
CA HIS A 47 -18.34 20.89 23.31
C HIS A 47 -19.87 20.73 23.29
N PHE A 48 -20.36 19.52 23.60
CA PHE A 48 -21.79 19.21 23.52
C PHE A 48 -22.53 19.77 24.73
N ASP A 49 -23.63 20.47 24.47
CA ASP A 49 -24.48 21.05 25.50
C ASP A 49 -25.51 20.01 25.98
N TRP A 50 -25.15 19.28 27.04
CA TRP A 50 -25.94 18.18 27.59
C TRP A 50 -27.28 18.63 28.20
N GLU A 51 -27.41 19.90 28.59
CA GLU A 51 -28.69 20.43 29.09
C GLU A 51 -29.75 20.46 27.99
N LYS A 52 -29.35 20.60 26.72
CA LYS A 52 -30.27 20.56 25.57
C LYS A 52 -30.72 19.14 25.20
N VAL A 53 -30.04 18.13 25.71
CA VAL A 53 -30.29 16.71 25.43
C VAL A 53 -31.33 16.13 26.39
N CYS A 54 -31.59 16.80 27.52
CA CYS A 54 -32.51 16.33 28.55
C CYS A 54 -33.91 16.05 27.99
N PHE A 55 -34.55 15.00 28.51
CA PHE A 55 -35.91 14.64 28.14
C PHE A 55 -36.57 13.86 29.29
N GLY A 56 -37.89 13.98 29.42
CA GLY A 56 -38.63 13.34 30.51
C GLY A 56 -38.10 13.79 31.89
N GLY A 57 -37.83 12.83 32.77
CA GLY A 57 -37.20 13.06 34.08
C GLY A 57 -35.67 12.93 34.09
N PHE A 58 -35.02 12.78 32.92
CA PHE A 58 -33.58 12.59 32.82
C PHE A 58 -32.86 13.93 32.64
N THR A 59 -31.94 14.26 33.56
CA THR A 59 -31.11 15.47 33.49
C THR A 59 -30.00 15.36 32.44
N GLY A 60 -29.36 16.48 32.07
CA GLY A 60 -28.24 16.49 31.12
C GLY A 60 -27.08 15.58 31.55
N GLU A 61 -26.75 15.54 32.83
CA GLU A 61 -25.70 14.67 33.36
C GLU A 61 -26.09 13.17 33.30
N MET A 62 -27.35 12.82 33.54
CA MET A 62 -27.85 11.44 33.38
C MET A 62 -27.76 11.00 31.91
N CYS A 63 -28.11 11.89 30.98
CA CYS A 63 -27.98 11.66 29.54
C CYS A 63 -26.52 11.46 29.12
N ARG A 64 -25.60 12.29 29.64
CA ARG A 64 -24.16 12.18 29.41
C ARG A 64 -23.59 10.86 29.89
N GLN A 65 -23.92 10.45 31.12
CA GLN A 65 -23.47 9.18 31.70
C GLN A 65 -23.97 7.98 30.89
N LYS A 66 -25.24 8.01 30.49
CA LYS A 66 -25.81 6.95 29.66
C LYS A 66 -25.14 6.87 28.29
N TRP A 67 -24.90 8.01 27.66
CA TRP A 67 -24.16 8.09 26.40
C TRP A 67 -22.74 7.52 26.53
N GLN A 68 -21.98 7.85 27.58
CA GLN A 68 -20.65 7.27 27.82
C GLN A 68 -20.68 5.75 27.89
N LYS A 69 -21.70 5.18 28.56
CA LYS A 69 -21.87 3.74 28.69
C LYS A 69 -22.15 3.09 27.32
N VAL A 70 -23.07 3.65 26.55
CA VAL A 70 -23.42 3.14 25.21
C VAL A 70 -22.27 3.31 24.21
N SER A 71 -21.62 4.47 24.20
CA SER A 71 -20.51 4.79 23.28
C SER A 71 -19.26 3.95 23.56
N SER A 72 -19.11 3.43 24.77
CA SER A 72 -18.00 2.54 25.14
C SER A 72 -18.05 1.17 24.42
N GLU A 73 -19.25 0.74 24.04
CA GLU A 73 -19.55 -0.58 23.46
C GLU A 73 -19.48 -0.60 21.92
N VAL A 74 -19.36 0.57 21.31
CA VAL A 74 -19.26 0.77 19.86
C VAL A 74 -17.87 1.21 19.43
N ARG A 75 -17.55 1.11 18.13
CA ARG A 75 -16.19 1.36 17.59
C ARG A 75 -15.84 2.86 17.65
N LYS A 76 -14.68 3.19 18.25
CA LYS A 76 -14.30 4.54 18.71
C LYS A 76 -13.51 5.43 17.73
N TYR A 77 -13.43 5.10 16.44
CA TYR A 77 -12.63 5.86 15.45
C TYR A 77 -13.49 6.49 14.35
N ARG A 78 -14.50 7.28 14.73
CA ARG A 78 -15.53 7.82 13.83
C ARG A 78 -16.00 9.23 14.20
N THR A 79 -16.86 9.79 13.36
CA THR A 79 -17.62 11.01 13.65
C THR A 79 -18.75 10.70 14.65
N MET A 80 -19.37 11.73 15.24
CA MET A 80 -20.46 11.54 16.20
C MET A 80 -21.68 10.93 15.50
N THR A 81 -22.02 11.37 14.29
CA THR A 81 -23.15 10.82 13.51
C THR A 81 -22.95 9.33 13.23
N GLU A 82 -21.78 8.93 12.75
CA GLU A 82 -21.47 7.53 12.48
C GLU A 82 -21.47 6.68 13.76
N LEU A 83 -21.05 7.25 14.90
CA LEU A 83 -21.06 6.57 16.19
C LEU A 83 -22.48 6.34 16.71
N ILE A 84 -23.38 7.31 16.50
CA ILE A 84 -24.79 7.20 16.89
C ILE A 84 -25.49 6.10 16.09
N VAL A 85 -25.20 5.94 14.80
CA VAL A 85 -25.77 4.85 13.98
C VAL A 85 -25.42 3.48 14.58
N ASP A 86 -24.14 3.24 14.87
CA ASP A 86 -23.70 2.00 15.52
C ASP A 86 -24.27 1.87 16.95
N ALA A 87 -24.41 2.97 17.70
CA ALA A 87 -24.98 2.98 19.05
C ALA A 87 -26.48 2.62 19.05
N ILE A 88 -27.24 3.13 18.07
CA ILE A 88 -28.64 2.78 17.85
C ILE A 88 -28.75 1.29 17.54
N GLU A 89 -27.88 0.76 16.68
CA GLU A 89 -27.84 -0.67 16.35
C GLU A 89 -27.51 -1.52 17.58
N PHE A 90 -26.54 -1.09 18.41
CA PHE A 90 -26.19 -1.78 19.65
C PHE A 90 -27.33 -1.79 20.66
N VAL A 91 -28.01 -0.65 20.87
CA VAL A 91 -29.18 -0.57 21.78
C VAL A 91 -30.34 -1.42 21.26
N LYS A 92 -30.51 -1.49 19.93
CA LYS A 92 -31.52 -2.35 19.31
C LYS A 92 -31.21 -3.83 19.52
N ASN A 93 -29.96 -4.24 19.23
CA ASN A 93 -29.51 -5.63 19.24
C ASN A 93 -28.16 -5.77 20.00
N PRO A 94 -28.19 -5.80 21.35
CA PRO A 94 -26.96 -5.80 22.18
C PRO A 94 -26.04 -7.01 21.97
N TYR A 95 -26.61 -8.12 21.47
CA TYR A 95 -25.92 -9.38 21.23
C TYR A 95 -25.50 -9.59 19.77
N LYS A 96 -25.66 -8.59 18.89
CA LYS A 96 -25.25 -8.72 17.48
C LYS A 96 -23.72 -8.81 17.35
N GLY A 97 -23.24 -9.59 16.39
CA GLY A 97 -21.81 -9.70 16.08
C GLY A 97 -20.99 -10.44 17.14
N LYS A 98 -19.92 -9.80 17.67
CA LYS A 98 -18.95 -10.47 18.58
C LYS A 98 -19.58 -10.98 19.88
N LYS A 99 -20.66 -10.35 20.35
CA LYS A 99 -21.36 -10.73 21.59
C LYS A 99 -22.44 -11.80 21.38
N LEU A 100 -22.64 -12.29 20.17
CA LEU A 100 -23.65 -13.32 19.88
C LEU A 100 -23.42 -14.60 20.68
N LYS A 101 -22.15 -14.99 20.84
CA LYS A 101 -21.74 -16.16 21.63
C LYS A 101 -22.01 -16.01 23.14
N THR A 102 -22.32 -14.79 23.60
CA THR A 102 -22.66 -14.49 25.01
C THR A 102 -24.17 -14.38 25.25
N HIS A 103 -24.98 -14.53 24.20
CA HIS A 103 -26.43 -14.54 24.35
C HIS A 103 -26.85 -15.73 25.24
N PRO A 104 -27.74 -15.55 26.22
CA PRO A 104 -28.16 -16.62 27.14
C PRO A 104 -28.67 -17.88 26.42
N ASP A 105 -29.42 -17.67 25.33
CA ASP A 105 -29.99 -18.75 24.52
C ASP A 105 -29.04 -19.28 23.42
N PHE A 106 -27.82 -18.72 23.28
CA PHE A 106 -26.89 -19.19 22.26
C PHE A 106 -26.41 -20.61 22.60
N PRO A 107 -26.65 -21.61 21.73
CA PRO A 107 -26.24 -22.97 22.03
C PRO A 107 -24.72 -23.08 22.18
N LYS A 108 -24.26 -23.80 23.21
CA LYS A 108 -22.83 -24.05 23.42
C LYS A 108 -22.37 -25.20 22.54
N LYS A 109 -21.20 -25.03 21.88
CA LYS A 109 -20.61 -26.10 21.05
C LYS A 109 -20.37 -27.36 21.91
N PRO A 110 -20.70 -28.56 21.41
CA PRO A 110 -20.43 -29.81 22.11
C PRO A 110 -18.92 -30.04 22.24
N LEU A 111 -18.50 -30.68 23.34
CA LEU A 111 -17.09 -31.00 23.56
C LEU A 111 -16.65 -32.15 22.66
N THR A 112 -15.50 -32.01 21.99
CA THR A 112 -14.96 -33.11 21.18
C THR A 112 -14.70 -34.35 22.04
N PRO A 113 -14.69 -35.57 21.45
CA PRO A 113 -14.49 -36.81 22.19
C PRO A 113 -13.23 -36.80 23.07
N TYR A 114 -12.15 -36.18 22.58
CA TYR A 114 -10.92 -35.99 23.34
C TYR A 114 -11.10 -35.02 24.52
N PHE A 115 -11.70 -33.85 24.32
CA PHE A 115 -11.90 -32.88 25.39
C PHE A 115 -12.84 -33.40 26.48
N ARG A 116 -13.86 -34.19 26.10
CA ARG A 116 -14.74 -34.88 27.04
C ARG A 116 -13.97 -35.86 27.92
N PHE A 117 -13.13 -36.70 27.32
CA PHE A 117 -12.21 -37.57 28.05
C PHE A 117 -11.24 -36.78 28.95
N PHE A 118 -10.67 -35.70 28.42
CA PHE A 118 -9.74 -34.83 29.13
C PHE A 118 -10.39 -34.24 30.38
N MET A 119 -11.61 -33.71 30.30
CA MET A 119 -12.33 -33.16 31.45
C MET A 119 -12.68 -34.22 32.49
N GLU A 120 -13.10 -35.42 32.06
CA GLU A 120 -13.43 -36.52 32.98
C GLU A 120 -12.20 -37.03 33.76
N LYS A 121 -11.02 -37.06 33.11
CA LYS A 121 -9.81 -37.65 33.69
C LYS A 121 -8.86 -36.63 34.32
N ARG A 122 -8.85 -35.37 33.89
CA ARG A 122 -7.91 -34.36 34.39
C ARG A 122 -7.94 -34.22 35.90
N ALA A 123 -9.13 -34.09 36.50
CA ALA A 123 -9.24 -33.91 37.95
C ALA A 123 -8.67 -35.11 38.75
N LYS A 124 -8.73 -36.33 38.18
CA LYS A 124 -8.18 -37.53 38.81
C LYS A 124 -6.66 -37.57 38.68
N TYR A 125 -6.14 -37.23 37.50
CA TYR A 125 -4.70 -37.21 37.26
C TYR A 125 -3.99 -36.05 37.97
N ALA A 126 -4.65 -34.90 38.12
CA ALA A 126 -4.14 -33.78 38.92
C ALA A 126 -4.00 -34.13 40.41
N LYS A 127 -4.89 -34.97 40.95
CA LYS A 127 -4.79 -35.46 42.34
C LYS A 127 -3.72 -36.53 42.53
N ILE A 128 -3.46 -37.35 41.51
CA ILE A 128 -2.42 -38.40 41.54
C ILE A 128 -1.03 -37.81 41.30
N HIS A 129 -0.96 -36.71 40.54
CA HIS A 129 0.26 -36.00 40.24
C HIS A 129 0.14 -34.50 40.58
N PRO A 130 0.04 -34.15 41.88
CA PRO A 130 -0.14 -32.77 42.32
C PRO A 130 1.09 -31.87 42.05
N GLU A 131 2.27 -32.45 41.90
CA GLU A 131 3.51 -31.73 41.52
C GLU A 131 3.67 -31.51 40.01
N MET A 132 2.84 -32.15 39.17
CA MET A 132 2.95 -32.06 37.72
C MET A 132 2.19 -30.85 37.17
N SER A 133 2.83 -30.12 36.25
CA SER A 133 2.22 -28.96 35.60
C SER A 133 0.98 -29.34 34.79
N ASN A 134 0.03 -28.40 34.63
CA ASN A 134 -1.15 -28.60 33.78
C ASN A 134 -0.78 -28.90 32.31
N LEU A 135 0.35 -28.36 31.84
CA LEU A 135 0.90 -28.63 30.51
C LEU A 135 1.31 -30.11 30.38
N ASP A 136 1.96 -30.67 31.39
CA ASP A 136 2.43 -32.06 31.36
C ASP A 136 1.29 -33.05 31.56
N LEU A 137 0.30 -32.70 32.39
CA LEU A 137 -0.96 -33.44 32.49
C LEU A 137 -1.70 -33.51 31.14
N THR A 138 -1.71 -32.42 30.38
CA THR A 138 -2.33 -32.37 29.04
C THR A 138 -1.61 -33.26 28.05
N LYS A 139 -0.27 -33.24 28.03
CA LYS A 139 0.54 -34.14 27.20
C LYS A 139 0.28 -35.61 27.55
N ILE A 140 0.25 -35.97 28.83
CA ILE A 140 -0.02 -37.34 29.27
C ILE A 140 -1.43 -37.79 28.87
N LEU A 141 -2.45 -36.97 29.11
CA LEU A 141 -3.83 -37.30 28.76
C LEU A 141 -4.04 -37.39 27.25
N SER A 142 -3.35 -36.58 26.45
CA SER A 142 -3.36 -36.71 24.98
C SER A 142 -2.80 -38.05 24.51
N LYS A 143 -1.68 -38.51 25.10
CA LYS A 143 -1.06 -39.80 24.79
C LYS A 143 -1.96 -40.96 25.25
N LYS A 144 -2.50 -40.87 26.47
CA LYS A 144 -3.43 -41.87 27.00
C LYS A 144 -4.72 -41.99 26.19
N TYR A 145 -5.26 -40.89 25.67
CA TYR A 145 -6.42 -40.94 24.79
C TYR A 145 -6.09 -41.65 23.47
N LYS A 146 -4.92 -41.39 22.86
CA LYS A 146 -4.48 -42.10 21.65
C LYS A 146 -4.33 -43.60 21.89
N GLU A 147 -3.80 -43.98 23.05
CA GLU A 147 -3.61 -45.38 23.48
C GLU A 147 -4.92 -46.09 23.92
N LEU A 148 -6.05 -45.38 24.04
CA LEU A 148 -7.30 -46.02 24.46
C LEU A 148 -7.80 -47.03 23.41
N PRO A 149 -8.35 -48.18 23.84
CA PRO A 149 -9.05 -49.10 22.96
C PRO A 149 -10.22 -48.42 22.25
N ASP A 150 -10.43 -48.77 20.99
CA ASP A 150 -11.48 -48.14 20.16
C ASP A 150 -12.87 -48.29 20.76
N LYS A 151 -13.15 -49.42 21.42
CA LYS A 151 -14.41 -49.63 22.16
C LYS A 151 -14.65 -48.58 23.27
N LYS A 152 -13.60 -48.11 23.94
CA LYS A 152 -13.69 -47.05 24.97
C LYS A 152 -13.77 -45.67 24.34
N LYS A 153 -13.06 -45.43 23.24
CA LYS A 153 -13.17 -44.19 22.45
C LYS A 153 -14.58 -44.03 21.86
N GLN A 154 -15.18 -45.12 21.41
CA GLN A 154 -16.51 -45.15 20.79
C GLN A 154 -17.60 -44.57 21.69
N LYS A 155 -17.49 -44.75 23.02
CA LYS A 155 -18.39 -44.13 23.98
C LYS A 155 -18.36 -42.60 23.86
N TYR A 156 -17.17 -42.00 23.89
CA TYR A 156 -16.99 -40.55 23.78
C TYR A 156 -17.38 -40.02 22.38
N ILE A 157 -17.14 -40.80 21.33
CA ILE A 157 -17.55 -40.47 19.96
C ILE A 157 -19.08 -40.44 19.83
N THR A 158 -19.76 -41.46 20.36
CA THR A 158 -21.23 -41.56 20.31
C THR A 158 -21.90 -40.45 21.12
N GLU A 159 -21.37 -40.15 22.31
CA GLU A 159 -21.84 -39.03 23.14
C GLU A 159 -21.65 -37.69 22.41
N PHE A 160 -20.51 -37.46 21.77
CA PHE A 160 -20.26 -36.25 20.97
C PHE A 160 -21.21 -36.14 19.78
N GLN A 161 -21.47 -37.23 19.04
CA GLN A 161 -22.40 -37.22 17.91
C GLN A 161 -23.80 -36.83 18.36
N ARG A 162 -24.29 -37.40 19.48
CA ARG A 162 -25.59 -37.04 20.04
C ARG A 162 -25.65 -35.57 20.47
N GLU A 163 -24.66 -35.09 21.22
CA GLU A 163 -24.62 -33.68 21.65
C GLU A 163 -24.47 -32.71 20.47
N LYS A 164 -23.82 -33.16 19.39
CA LYS A 164 -23.72 -32.40 18.13
C LYS A 164 -25.07 -32.30 17.43
N GLU A 165 -25.83 -33.37 17.34
CA GLU A 165 -27.19 -33.33 16.79
C GLU A 165 -28.12 -32.44 17.63
N ASP A 166 -28.04 -32.52 18.96
CA ASP A 166 -28.81 -31.66 19.86
C ASP A 166 -28.38 -30.18 19.73
N PHE A 167 -27.08 -29.92 19.57
CA PHE A 167 -26.56 -28.60 19.27
C PHE A 167 -27.08 -28.07 17.93
N GLU A 168 -27.09 -28.89 16.87
CA GLU A 168 -27.61 -28.51 15.56
C GLU A 168 -29.11 -28.17 15.63
N LYS A 169 -29.91 -28.96 16.38
CA LYS A 169 -31.33 -28.67 16.63
C LYS A 169 -31.53 -27.39 17.43
N ASN A 170 -30.79 -27.21 18.53
CA ASN A 170 -30.88 -26.00 19.36
C ASN A 170 -30.39 -24.77 18.59
N MET A 171 -29.41 -24.91 17.70
CA MET A 171 -28.93 -23.84 16.82
C MET A 171 -29.95 -23.48 15.76
N ALA A 172 -30.65 -24.47 15.19
CA ALA A 172 -31.77 -24.22 14.29
C ALA A 172 -32.91 -23.47 15.01
N ARG A 173 -33.27 -23.90 16.22
CA ARG A 173 -34.26 -23.21 17.05
C ARG A 173 -33.83 -21.78 17.40
N PHE A 174 -32.57 -21.57 17.78
CA PHE A 174 -32.02 -20.25 18.06
C PHE A 174 -32.06 -19.34 16.81
N LYS A 175 -31.83 -19.89 15.60
CA LYS A 175 -32.00 -19.17 14.33
C LYS A 175 -33.45 -18.75 14.07
N GLU A 176 -34.41 -19.57 14.44
CA GLU A 176 -35.84 -19.28 14.28
C GLU A 176 -36.36 -18.26 15.32
N GLU A 177 -35.91 -18.39 16.57
CA GLU A 177 -36.35 -17.53 17.70
C GLU A 177 -35.67 -16.15 17.72
N HIS A 178 -34.45 -16.04 17.19
CA HIS A 178 -33.65 -14.80 17.19
C HIS A 178 -33.15 -14.41 15.77
N PRO A 179 -34.05 -14.25 14.78
CA PRO A 179 -33.68 -13.97 13.40
C PRO A 179 -32.93 -12.64 13.24
N GLU A 180 -33.18 -11.64 14.10
CA GLU A 180 -32.50 -10.34 14.08
C GLU A 180 -31.05 -10.36 14.60
N LEU A 181 -30.70 -11.37 15.39
CA LEU A 181 -29.33 -11.60 15.87
C LEU A 181 -28.51 -12.42 14.87
N ILE A 182 -29.21 -13.20 14.05
CA ILE A 182 -28.66 -14.01 12.98
C ILE A 182 -29.08 -13.39 11.65
N GLU A 183 -28.61 -12.18 11.42
CA GLU A 183 -28.39 -11.75 10.05
C GLU A 183 -27.32 -12.67 9.47
N GLU A 184 -27.73 -13.76 8.82
CA GLU A 184 -27.04 -14.14 7.60
C GLU A 184 -26.92 -12.83 6.83
N ARG A 185 -25.68 -12.36 6.57
CA ARG A 185 -25.50 -11.30 5.58
C ARG A 185 -26.28 -11.80 4.39
N LYS A 186 -27.46 -11.20 4.14
CA LYS A 186 -28.18 -11.44 2.89
C LYS A 186 -27.09 -11.31 1.86
N LYS A 187 -26.85 -12.37 1.07
CA LYS A 187 -25.97 -12.25 -0.10
C LYS A 187 -26.47 -10.99 -0.75
N SER A 188 -25.67 -9.93 -0.65
CA SER A 188 -26.05 -8.64 -1.18
C SER A 188 -26.45 -8.90 -2.62
N ASP A 189 -27.49 -8.25 -3.12
CA ASP A 189 -27.87 -8.37 -4.54
C ASP A 189 -26.71 -7.98 -5.49
N LEU A 190 -25.61 -7.44 -4.92
CA LEU A 190 -24.29 -7.37 -5.51
C LEU A 190 -23.84 -8.72 -6.10
N PRO A 191 -23.55 -8.77 -7.41
CA PRO A 191 -22.94 -9.93 -8.04
C PRO A 191 -21.67 -10.42 -7.33
N GLU A 192 -21.49 -11.75 -7.22
CA GLU A 192 -20.31 -12.35 -6.59
C GLU A 192 -19.08 -12.25 -7.51
N LYS A 193 -17.92 -11.83 -6.95
CA LYS A 193 -16.68 -11.74 -7.71
C LYS A 193 -16.29 -13.12 -8.32
N PRO A 194 -15.80 -13.15 -9.58
CA PRO A 194 -15.49 -14.39 -10.28
C PRO A 194 -14.31 -15.13 -9.63
N LYS A 195 -14.34 -16.46 -9.68
CA LYS A 195 -13.32 -17.34 -9.10
C LYS A 195 -12.16 -17.55 -10.06
N THR A 196 -10.95 -17.70 -9.51
CA THR A 196 -9.74 -17.99 -10.31
C THR A 196 -9.75 -19.41 -10.89
N PRO A 197 -8.97 -19.71 -11.95
CA PRO A 197 -8.88 -21.06 -12.52
C PRO A 197 -8.51 -22.10 -11.48
N GLN A 198 -7.53 -21.77 -10.62
CA GLN A 198 -7.10 -22.64 -9.52
C GLN A 198 -8.21 -22.87 -8.50
N GLN A 199 -9.00 -21.86 -8.14
CA GLN A 199 -10.11 -22.00 -7.20
C GLN A 199 -11.23 -22.86 -7.77
N LEU A 200 -11.56 -22.71 -9.05
CA LEU A 200 -12.57 -23.52 -9.74
C LEU A 200 -12.16 -25.00 -9.75
N TRP A 201 -10.91 -25.27 -10.14
CA TRP A 201 -10.36 -26.62 -10.12
C TRP A 201 -10.30 -27.19 -8.69
N TYR A 202 -9.80 -26.41 -7.72
CA TYR A 202 -9.70 -26.83 -6.33
C TYR A 202 -11.07 -27.20 -5.76
N ASN A 203 -12.10 -26.39 -6.01
CA ASN A 203 -13.46 -26.67 -5.54
C ASN A 203 -14.05 -27.92 -6.21
N HIS A 204 -13.71 -28.18 -7.47
CA HIS A 204 -14.11 -29.39 -8.18
C HIS A 204 -13.42 -30.63 -7.58
N GLU A 205 -12.09 -30.62 -7.49
CA GLU A 205 -11.32 -31.76 -7.01
C GLU A 205 -11.51 -32.00 -5.51
N LYS A 206 -11.70 -30.96 -4.70
CA LYS A 206 -11.99 -31.08 -3.26
C LYS A 206 -13.20 -31.98 -3.03
N LYS A 207 -14.28 -31.82 -3.82
CA LYS A 207 -15.48 -32.64 -3.69
C LYS A 207 -15.18 -34.12 -3.96
N THR A 208 -14.45 -34.42 -5.03
CA THR A 208 -14.05 -35.79 -5.39
C THR A 208 -13.10 -36.39 -4.36
N TYR A 209 -12.09 -35.63 -3.95
CA TYR A 209 -11.06 -36.08 -3.01
C TYR A 209 -11.66 -36.36 -1.64
N MET A 210 -12.54 -35.50 -1.12
CA MET A 210 -13.22 -35.73 0.17
C MET A 210 -14.12 -36.96 0.13
N LYS A 211 -14.71 -37.30 -1.02
CA LYS A 211 -15.51 -38.52 -1.19
C LYS A 211 -14.63 -39.78 -1.14
N LEU A 212 -13.41 -39.71 -1.67
CA LEU A 212 -12.47 -40.84 -1.71
C LEU A 212 -11.64 -40.98 -0.42
N HIS A 213 -11.43 -39.89 0.31
CA HIS A 213 -10.66 -39.86 1.56
C HIS A 213 -11.42 -39.11 2.67
N PRO A 214 -12.47 -39.72 3.27
CA PRO A 214 -13.28 -39.07 4.31
C PRO A 214 -12.52 -38.73 5.60
N GLU A 215 -11.44 -39.47 5.89
CA GLU A 215 -10.66 -39.32 7.13
C GLU A 215 -9.41 -38.43 7.00
N VAL A 216 -9.12 -37.89 5.80
CA VAL A 216 -7.94 -37.03 5.60
C VAL A 216 -8.13 -35.68 6.28
N SER A 217 -7.07 -35.17 6.92
CA SER A 217 -7.09 -33.85 7.52
C SER A 217 -7.23 -32.73 6.47
N GLN A 218 -7.85 -31.60 6.84
CA GLN A 218 -7.97 -30.45 5.92
C GLN A 218 -6.61 -29.91 5.44
N LYS A 219 -5.56 -30.06 6.25
CA LYS A 219 -4.20 -29.65 5.91
C LYS A 219 -3.62 -30.53 4.80
N GLU A 220 -3.72 -31.85 4.95
CA GLU A 220 -3.24 -32.83 3.96
C GLU A 220 -4.02 -32.72 2.65
N LEU A 221 -5.35 -32.54 2.72
CA LEU A 221 -6.20 -32.29 1.55
C LEU A 221 -5.73 -31.07 0.75
N LYS A 222 -5.53 -29.93 1.44
CA LYS A 222 -5.05 -28.69 0.80
C LYS A 222 -3.68 -28.88 0.15
N GLU A 223 -2.77 -29.58 0.81
CA GLU A 223 -1.43 -29.82 0.30
C GLU A 223 -1.43 -30.77 -0.91
N ALA A 224 -2.19 -31.86 -0.85
CA ALA A 224 -2.34 -32.81 -1.96
C ALA A 224 -2.91 -32.12 -3.21
N LEU A 225 -3.98 -31.34 -3.06
CA LEU A 225 -4.58 -30.59 -4.16
C LEU A 225 -3.64 -29.51 -4.70
N ARG A 226 -2.87 -28.82 -3.85
CA ARG A 226 -1.85 -27.86 -4.33
C ARG A 226 -0.80 -28.53 -5.21
N ARG A 227 -0.30 -29.71 -4.81
CA ARG A 227 0.67 -30.51 -5.59
C ARG A 227 0.07 -30.99 -6.90
N GLN A 228 -1.18 -31.43 -6.90
CA GLN A 228 -1.86 -31.82 -8.13
C GLN A 228 -2.04 -30.64 -9.10
N TRP A 229 -2.41 -29.44 -8.62
CA TRP A 229 -2.51 -28.24 -9.46
C TRP A 229 -1.19 -27.88 -10.15
N SER A 230 -0.06 -27.96 -9.43
CA SER A 230 1.26 -27.66 -10.00
C SER A 230 1.71 -28.69 -11.03
N GLN A 231 1.20 -29.91 -10.98
CA GLN A 231 1.47 -30.99 -11.93
C GLN A 231 0.44 -31.11 -13.06
N LEU A 232 -0.64 -30.31 -13.04
CA LEU A 232 -1.62 -30.33 -14.12
C LEU A 232 -0.99 -29.97 -15.47
N SER A 233 -1.28 -30.79 -16.48
CA SER A 233 -0.96 -30.48 -17.88
C SER A 233 -1.61 -29.17 -18.32
N ASP A 234 -0.96 -28.46 -19.23
CA ASP A 234 -1.45 -27.20 -19.81
C ASP A 234 -2.84 -27.31 -20.44
N LYS A 235 -3.15 -28.42 -21.14
CA LYS A 235 -4.49 -28.68 -21.70
C LYS A 235 -5.59 -28.72 -20.63
N ARG A 236 -5.30 -29.33 -19.47
CA ARG A 236 -6.25 -29.38 -18.34
C ARG A 236 -6.37 -28.03 -17.65
N ARG A 237 -5.26 -27.28 -17.49
CA ARG A 237 -5.28 -25.92 -16.94
C ARG A 237 -6.12 -24.99 -17.81
N LEU A 238 -5.99 -25.09 -19.14
CA LEU A 238 -6.73 -24.28 -20.08
C LEU A 238 -8.25 -24.39 -19.91
N LYS A 239 -8.77 -25.60 -19.67
CA LYS A 239 -10.21 -25.81 -19.38
C LYS A 239 -10.71 -24.91 -18.24
N TRP A 240 -9.93 -24.79 -17.17
CA TRP A 240 -10.28 -23.95 -16.01
C TRP A 240 -10.06 -22.47 -16.27
N ILE A 241 -9.05 -22.13 -17.09
CA ILE A 241 -8.81 -20.76 -17.54
C ILE A 241 -9.99 -20.26 -18.38
N SER A 242 -10.45 -21.03 -19.36
CA SER A 242 -11.63 -20.69 -20.17
C SER A 242 -12.87 -20.52 -19.31
N LYS A 243 -13.13 -21.45 -18.38
CA LYS A 243 -14.26 -21.36 -17.46
C LYS A 243 -14.20 -20.15 -16.51
N ALA A 244 -13.00 -19.77 -16.06
CA ALA A 244 -12.83 -18.59 -15.21
C ALA A 244 -13.11 -17.29 -15.97
N LEU A 245 -12.75 -17.22 -17.26
CA LEU A 245 -13.04 -16.08 -18.11
C LEU A 245 -14.51 -15.95 -18.48
N GLU A 246 -15.20 -17.07 -18.71
CA GLU A 246 -16.65 -17.11 -18.90
C GLU A 246 -17.36 -16.53 -17.68
N LEU A 247 -17.03 -17.01 -16.47
CA LEU A 247 -17.57 -16.45 -15.22
C LEU A 247 -17.21 -14.98 -15.00
N GLN A 248 -16.03 -14.54 -15.48
CA GLN A 248 -15.66 -13.13 -15.43
C GLN A 248 -16.58 -12.29 -16.33
N LYS A 249 -16.90 -12.77 -17.54
CA LYS A 249 -17.84 -12.11 -18.45
C LYS A 249 -19.24 -12.05 -17.85
N ASP A 250 -19.76 -13.16 -17.31
CA ASP A 250 -21.08 -13.21 -16.66
C ASP A 250 -21.18 -12.22 -15.49
N TYR A 251 -20.09 -12.09 -14.72
CA TYR A 251 -19.99 -11.12 -13.64
C TYR A 251 -19.98 -9.67 -14.17
N GLU A 252 -19.20 -9.37 -15.21
CA GLU A 252 -19.16 -8.05 -15.85
C GLU A 252 -20.56 -7.66 -16.38
N ASP A 253 -21.28 -8.60 -16.97
CA ASP A 253 -22.64 -8.40 -17.48
C ASP A 253 -23.65 -8.20 -16.34
N SER A 254 -23.59 -9.03 -15.29
CA SER A 254 -24.43 -8.89 -14.09
C SER A 254 -24.16 -7.57 -13.36
N MET A 255 -22.89 -7.16 -13.27
CA MET A 255 -22.50 -5.89 -12.65
C MET A 255 -22.99 -4.70 -13.47
N ARG A 256 -23.02 -4.80 -14.80
CA ARG A 256 -23.57 -3.75 -15.67
C ARG A 256 -25.05 -3.53 -15.39
N VAL A 257 -25.85 -4.59 -15.32
CA VAL A 257 -27.28 -4.53 -14.97
C VAL A 257 -27.48 -3.96 -13.57
N TYR A 258 -26.65 -4.36 -12.61
CA TYR A 258 -26.70 -3.85 -11.25
C TYR A 258 -26.39 -2.33 -11.18
N LEU A 259 -25.36 -1.86 -11.90
CA LEU A 259 -25.02 -0.43 -11.95
C LEU A 259 -26.11 0.39 -12.65
N GLU A 260 -26.76 -0.16 -13.68
CA GLU A 260 -27.91 0.48 -14.33
C GLU A 260 -29.11 0.62 -13.37
N ALA A 261 -29.35 -0.39 -12.52
CA ALA A 261 -30.39 -0.34 -11.49
C ALA A 261 -30.02 0.55 -10.28
N HIS A 262 -28.73 0.86 -10.09
CA HIS A 262 -28.21 1.60 -8.94
C HIS A 262 -27.21 2.70 -9.36
N PRO A 263 -27.68 3.81 -9.98
CA PRO A 263 -26.83 4.88 -10.52
C PRO A 263 -25.98 5.63 -9.47
N ASP A 264 -26.32 5.54 -8.18
CA ASP A 264 -25.57 6.16 -7.08
C ASP A 264 -24.33 5.35 -6.63
N VAL A 265 -24.10 4.15 -7.18
CA VAL A 265 -22.96 3.30 -6.82
C VAL A 265 -21.75 3.62 -7.70
N ASN A 266 -20.73 4.24 -7.09
CA ASN A 266 -19.51 4.68 -7.79
C ASN A 266 -18.76 3.51 -8.48
N SER A 267 -18.53 3.62 -9.79
CA SER A 267 -18.08 2.56 -10.70
C SER A 267 -16.57 2.25 -10.68
N ASP A 268 -15.82 2.64 -9.64
CA ASP A 268 -14.35 2.68 -9.69
C ASP A 268 -13.64 1.38 -9.22
N ASP A 269 -14.38 0.34 -8.81
CA ASP A 269 -13.77 -0.95 -8.41
C ASP A 269 -13.49 -1.80 -9.66
N HIS A 270 -12.48 -1.41 -10.46
CA HIS A 270 -12.02 -2.21 -11.59
C HIS A 270 -11.60 -3.60 -11.10
N VAL A 271 -12.39 -4.63 -11.44
CA VAL A 271 -12.10 -6.00 -11.04
C VAL A 271 -10.79 -6.45 -11.68
N ARG A 272 -9.83 -6.79 -10.83
CA ARG A 272 -8.53 -7.30 -11.27
C ARG A 272 -8.71 -8.56 -12.10
N SER A 273 -7.89 -8.68 -13.14
CA SER A 273 -7.78 -9.88 -13.98
C SER A 273 -7.81 -11.16 -13.13
N VAL A 274 -8.77 -12.04 -13.45
CA VAL A 274 -8.96 -13.34 -12.79
C VAL A 274 -7.79 -14.31 -13.08
N LEU A 275 -7.06 -14.05 -14.16
CA LEU A 275 -5.90 -14.82 -14.58
C LEU A 275 -4.57 -14.25 -14.08
N THR A 276 -3.67 -15.14 -13.67
CA THR A 276 -2.26 -14.85 -13.45
C THR A 276 -1.52 -14.59 -14.78
N LYS A 277 -0.31 -14.02 -14.71
CA LYS A 277 0.53 -13.79 -15.90
C LYS A 277 0.83 -15.08 -16.67
N ALA A 278 1.09 -16.18 -15.96
CA ALA A 278 1.38 -17.48 -16.59
C ALA A 278 0.13 -18.09 -17.25
N GLU A 279 -1.04 -18.00 -16.61
CA GLU A 279 -2.30 -18.46 -17.18
C GLU A 279 -2.71 -17.65 -18.41
N ARG A 280 -2.52 -16.33 -18.38
CA ARG A 280 -2.73 -15.46 -19.54
C ARG A 280 -1.80 -15.84 -20.70
N GLN A 281 -0.51 -16.03 -20.43
CA GLN A 281 0.44 -16.48 -21.44
C GLN A 281 0.09 -17.86 -22.01
N LEU A 282 -0.43 -18.77 -21.17
CA LEU A 282 -0.87 -20.08 -21.63
C LEU A 282 -2.10 -19.96 -22.55
N LYS A 283 -3.07 -19.12 -22.19
CA LYS A 283 -4.23 -18.82 -23.04
C LYS A 283 -3.81 -18.17 -24.36
N ASP A 284 -3.00 -17.12 -24.30
CA ASP A 284 -2.48 -16.41 -25.48
C ASP A 284 -1.80 -17.38 -26.46
N LYS A 285 -0.97 -18.31 -25.96
CA LYS A 285 -0.33 -19.35 -26.78
C LYS A 285 -1.34 -20.28 -27.44
N PHE A 286 -2.42 -20.65 -26.75
CA PHE A 286 -3.44 -21.55 -27.29
C PHE A 286 -4.32 -20.86 -28.34
N ASP A 287 -4.66 -19.59 -28.11
CA ASP A 287 -5.45 -18.78 -29.05
C ASP A 287 -4.64 -18.38 -30.30
N GLY A 288 -3.35 -18.72 -30.36
CA GLY A 288 -2.48 -18.38 -31.47
C GLY A 288 -2.03 -16.93 -31.48
N ARG A 289 -2.17 -16.21 -30.35
CA ARG A 289 -1.70 -14.83 -30.22
C ARG A 289 -0.18 -14.79 -30.40
N PRO A 290 0.34 -14.00 -31.36
CA PRO A 290 1.77 -13.91 -31.58
C PRO A 290 2.52 -13.43 -30.32
N THR A 291 3.71 -13.99 -30.09
CA THR A 291 4.54 -13.61 -28.94
C THR A 291 5.47 -12.45 -29.32
N LYS A 292 5.54 -11.43 -28.46
CA LYS A 292 6.41 -10.26 -28.68
C LYS A 292 7.88 -10.69 -28.81
N PRO A 293 8.58 -10.32 -29.89
CA PRO A 293 9.99 -10.66 -30.05
C PRO A 293 10.87 -9.86 -29.07
N PRO A 294 12.11 -10.33 -28.81
CA PRO A 294 13.05 -9.60 -27.98
C PRO A 294 13.28 -8.16 -28.48
N PRO A 295 13.49 -7.16 -27.59
CA PRO A 295 13.44 -5.75 -27.96
C PRO A 295 14.66 -5.24 -28.74
N ASN A 296 15.80 -5.92 -28.65
CA ASN A 296 17.05 -5.53 -29.32
C ASN A 296 17.88 -6.76 -29.72
N GLY A 297 18.92 -6.54 -30.54
CA GLY A 297 19.81 -7.61 -31.02
C GLY A 297 20.50 -8.40 -29.89
N TYR A 298 20.91 -7.74 -28.80
CA TYR A 298 21.49 -8.42 -27.64
C TYR A 298 20.50 -9.37 -26.97
N SER A 299 19.25 -8.92 -26.75
CA SER A 299 18.22 -9.75 -26.13
C SER A 299 17.83 -10.93 -27.01
N LEU A 300 17.85 -10.74 -28.33
CA LEU A 300 17.63 -11.82 -29.29
C LEU A 300 18.75 -12.86 -29.21
N TYR A 301 20.01 -12.41 -29.16
CA TYR A 301 21.16 -13.26 -28.98
C TYR A 301 21.09 -14.06 -27.66
N CYS A 302 20.77 -13.39 -26.55
CA CYS A 302 20.56 -14.07 -25.26
C CYS A 302 19.46 -15.14 -25.35
N ALA A 303 18.32 -14.82 -26.00
CA ALA A 303 17.22 -15.76 -26.14
C ALA A 303 17.61 -17.01 -26.94
N GLU A 304 18.39 -16.85 -28.02
CA GLU A 304 18.85 -17.97 -28.85
C GLU A 304 19.93 -18.80 -28.12
N LEU A 305 20.86 -18.17 -27.42
CA LEU A 305 21.91 -18.86 -26.67
C LEU A 305 21.36 -19.64 -25.46
N MET A 306 20.33 -19.09 -24.79
CA MET A 306 19.69 -19.74 -23.63
C MET A 306 19.01 -21.07 -23.97
N VAL A 307 18.59 -21.27 -25.23
CA VAL A 307 17.98 -22.53 -25.69
C VAL A 307 19.02 -23.64 -25.82
N ASN A 308 20.28 -23.29 -26.11
CA ASN A 308 21.36 -24.24 -26.39
C ASN A 308 22.14 -24.67 -25.15
N MET A 309 22.02 -23.96 -24.02
CA MET A 309 22.74 -24.27 -22.76
C MET A 309 21.77 -24.60 -21.61
N LYS A 310 20.90 -25.60 -21.78
CA LYS A 310 19.82 -25.89 -20.81
C LYS A 310 20.33 -26.34 -19.44
N ASP A 311 21.52 -26.93 -19.38
CA ASP A 311 22.12 -27.49 -18.17
C ASP A 311 22.86 -26.45 -17.31
N VAL A 312 23.02 -25.22 -17.82
CA VAL A 312 23.67 -24.12 -17.09
C VAL A 312 22.61 -23.28 -16.37
N PRO A 313 22.79 -22.95 -15.08
CA PRO A 313 21.89 -22.08 -14.32
C PRO A 313 21.56 -20.78 -15.08
N SER A 314 20.31 -20.30 -15.00
CA SER A 314 19.85 -19.14 -15.79
C SER A 314 20.66 -17.86 -15.53
N THR A 315 21.14 -17.68 -14.31
CA THR A 315 21.99 -16.56 -13.91
C THR A 315 23.35 -16.62 -14.59
N GLU A 316 23.98 -17.80 -14.60
CA GLU A 316 25.25 -18.06 -15.29
C GLU A 316 25.11 -17.96 -16.80
N ARG A 317 24.01 -18.47 -17.38
CA ARG A 317 23.69 -18.29 -18.80
C ARG A 317 23.69 -16.82 -19.20
N MET A 318 23.09 -15.95 -18.37
CA MET A 318 23.05 -14.51 -18.66
C MET A 318 24.45 -13.87 -18.59
N VAL A 319 25.30 -14.30 -17.65
CA VAL A 319 26.70 -13.84 -17.56
C VAL A 319 27.49 -14.27 -18.80
N LEU A 320 27.31 -15.52 -19.26
CA LEU A 320 27.93 -16.02 -20.49
C LEU A 320 27.47 -15.22 -21.73
N CYS A 321 26.17 -14.96 -21.86
CA CYS A 321 25.63 -14.13 -22.95
C CYS A 321 26.28 -12.74 -22.96
N SER A 322 26.41 -12.10 -21.79
CA SER A 322 27.05 -10.78 -21.68
C SER A 322 28.53 -10.81 -22.07
N LYS A 323 29.27 -11.83 -21.62
CA LYS A 323 30.70 -12.00 -21.94
C LYS A 323 30.91 -12.23 -23.44
N GLN A 324 30.15 -13.16 -24.03
CA GLN A 324 30.27 -13.47 -25.45
C GLN A 324 29.83 -12.29 -26.33
N TRP A 325 28.74 -11.59 -25.97
CA TRP A 325 28.32 -10.38 -26.69
C TRP A 325 29.39 -9.28 -26.68
N LYS A 326 30.11 -9.10 -25.57
CA LYS A 326 31.23 -8.13 -25.52
C LYS A 326 32.36 -8.50 -26.47
N MET A 327 32.68 -9.79 -26.57
CA MET A 327 33.76 -10.31 -27.43
C MET A 327 33.36 -10.42 -28.91
N MET A 328 32.08 -10.33 -29.25
CA MET A 328 31.62 -10.34 -30.64
C MET A 328 31.97 -9.07 -31.41
N THR A 329 32.20 -9.25 -32.71
CA THR A 329 32.46 -8.16 -33.66
C THR A 329 31.21 -7.32 -33.88
N GLN A 330 31.39 -6.06 -34.32
CA GLN A 330 30.27 -5.18 -34.63
C GLN A 330 29.40 -5.75 -35.77
N LYS A 331 30.02 -6.36 -36.79
CA LYS A 331 29.31 -7.01 -37.89
C LYS A 331 28.36 -8.11 -37.42
N GLU A 332 28.77 -8.93 -36.46
CA GLU A 332 27.90 -9.97 -35.90
C GLU A 332 26.77 -9.36 -35.05
N LYS A 333 27.06 -8.32 -34.26
CA LYS A 333 26.05 -7.57 -33.49
C LYS A 333 24.99 -6.96 -34.40
N ASP A 334 25.40 -6.39 -35.52
CA ASP A 334 24.51 -5.80 -36.53
C ASP A 334 23.63 -6.86 -37.20
N MET A 335 24.15 -8.08 -37.42
CA MET A 335 23.33 -9.21 -37.90
C MET A 335 22.20 -9.56 -36.92
N PHE A 336 22.49 -9.63 -35.62
CA PHE A 336 21.46 -9.86 -34.60
C PHE A 336 20.46 -8.71 -34.50
N GLN A 337 20.92 -7.47 -34.66
CA GLN A 337 20.05 -6.30 -34.69
C GLN A 337 19.09 -6.35 -35.90
N LYS A 338 19.61 -6.66 -37.10
CA LYS A 338 18.79 -6.82 -38.31
C LYS A 338 17.79 -7.97 -38.18
N ARG A 339 18.18 -9.11 -37.60
CA ARG A 339 17.29 -10.25 -37.34
C ARG A 339 16.20 -9.90 -36.31
N CYS A 340 16.53 -9.10 -35.30
CA CYS A 340 15.58 -8.58 -34.32
C CYS A 340 14.52 -7.69 -34.99
N GLU A 341 14.93 -6.77 -35.84
CA GLU A 341 14.04 -5.92 -36.62
C GLU A 341 13.14 -6.72 -37.57
N GLN A 342 13.69 -7.74 -38.23
CA GLN A 342 12.91 -8.64 -39.08
C GLN A 342 11.85 -9.41 -38.27
N LYS A 343 12.22 -9.93 -37.08
CA LYS A 343 11.27 -10.61 -36.17
C LYS A 343 10.19 -9.65 -35.66
N LYS A 344 10.50 -8.36 -35.42
CA LYS A 344 9.50 -7.32 -35.09
C LYS A 344 8.51 -7.10 -36.22
N LYS A 345 9.00 -6.92 -37.46
CA LYS A 345 8.13 -6.78 -38.63
C LYS A 345 7.24 -8.00 -38.83
N GLN A 346 7.79 -9.21 -38.65
CA GLN A 346 7.02 -10.44 -38.74
C GLN A 346 5.94 -10.51 -37.65
N TYR A 347 6.29 -10.14 -36.41
CA TYR A 347 5.33 -10.06 -35.32
C TYR A 347 4.19 -9.07 -35.60
N ASP A 348 4.48 -7.90 -36.17
CA ASP A 348 3.45 -6.91 -36.49
C ASP A 348 2.47 -7.46 -37.55
N ILE A 349 2.97 -8.17 -38.56
CA ILE A 349 2.16 -8.84 -39.59
C ILE A 349 1.31 -9.95 -38.96
N ASP A 350 1.91 -10.81 -38.15
CA ASP A 350 1.22 -11.92 -37.51
C ASP A 350 0.17 -11.42 -36.51
N LEU A 351 0.47 -10.33 -35.79
CA LEU A 351 -0.46 -9.70 -34.85
C LEU A 351 -1.65 -9.10 -35.59
N GLN A 352 -1.40 -8.44 -36.73
CA GLN A 352 -2.48 -7.93 -37.56
C GLN A 352 -3.39 -9.06 -38.08
N ARG A 353 -2.81 -10.15 -38.60
CA ARG A 353 -3.58 -11.33 -39.04
C ARG A 353 -4.40 -11.93 -37.90
N PHE A 354 -3.83 -12.00 -36.70
CA PHE A 354 -4.53 -12.46 -35.51
C PHE A 354 -5.72 -11.54 -35.17
N LEU A 355 -5.53 -10.22 -35.17
CA LEU A 355 -6.59 -9.24 -34.93
C LEU A 355 -7.73 -9.34 -35.97
N GLU A 356 -7.40 -9.58 -37.23
CA GLU A 356 -8.37 -9.79 -38.31
C GLU A 356 -9.17 -11.09 -38.12
N SER A 357 -8.57 -12.12 -37.53
CA SER A 357 -9.25 -13.39 -37.23
C SER A 357 -10.19 -13.34 -36.02
N LEU A 358 -10.07 -12.32 -35.16
CA LEU A 358 -10.91 -12.15 -33.98
C LEU A 358 -12.22 -11.41 -34.30
N PRO A 359 -13.31 -11.73 -33.56
CA PRO A 359 -14.54 -10.93 -33.53
C PRO A 359 -14.26 -9.47 -33.16
N GLU A 360 -15.09 -8.53 -33.65
CA GLU A 360 -14.90 -7.08 -33.48
C GLU A 360 -14.76 -6.66 -32.01
N GLU A 361 -15.60 -7.20 -31.13
CA GLU A 361 -15.53 -6.93 -29.68
C GLU A 361 -14.21 -7.41 -29.04
N GLU A 362 -13.67 -8.54 -29.47
CA GLU A 362 -12.41 -9.07 -28.97
C GLU A 362 -11.21 -8.33 -29.58
N ARG A 363 -11.32 -7.90 -30.84
CA ARG A 363 -10.33 -7.08 -31.53
C ARG A 363 -10.11 -5.76 -30.81
N ASP A 364 -11.18 -5.05 -30.43
CA ASP A 364 -11.09 -3.78 -29.72
C ASP A 364 -10.50 -3.94 -28.31
N ARG A 365 -10.83 -5.04 -27.61
CA ARG A 365 -10.22 -5.40 -26.33
C ARG A 365 -8.71 -5.63 -26.47
N VAL A 366 -8.29 -6.46 -27.43
CA VAL A 366 -6.86 -6.76 -27.67
C VAL A 366 -6.10 -5.53 -28.13
N MET A 367 -6.69 -4.69 -28.98
CA MET A 367 -6.10 -3.41 -29.42
C MET A 367 -5.90 -2.43 -28.26
N THR A 368 -6.86 -2.37 -27.34
CA THR A 368 -6.76 -1.55 -26.12
C THR A 368 -5.67 -2.10 -25.19
N GLU A 369 -5.59 -3.43 -25.01
CA GLU A 369 -4.52 -4.07 -24.24
C GLU A 369 -3.12 -3.84 -24.85
N GLU A 370 -2.99 -3.88 -26.18
CA GLU A 370 -1.72 -3.62 -26.88
C GLU A 370 -1.29 -2.15 -26.74
N LYS A 371 -2.22 -1.20 -26.89
CA LYS A 371 -1.96 0.24 -26.67
C LYS A 371 -1.56 0.53 -25.22
N MET A 372 -2.20 -0.12 -24.25
CA MET A 372 -1.89 0.06 -22.82
C MET A 372 -0.62 -0.68 -22.37
N GLY A 373 -0.31 -1.82 -23.00
CA GLY A 373 0.86 -2.65 -22.71
C GLY A 373 2.20 -2.00 -23.09
N GLY A 374 2.20 -1.07 -24.05
CA GLY A 374 3.37 -0.26 -24.40
C GLY A 374 3.82 0.72 -23.31
N ALA A 375 2.87 1.21 -22.49
CA ALA A 375 3.16 2.15 -21.39
C ALA A 375 3.64 1.45 -20.11
N LYS A 376 3.43 0.13 -19.97
CA LYS A 376 3.57 -0.58 -18.69
C LYS A 376 4.88 -1.36 -18.52
N LEU A 377 5.76 -1.42 -19.53
CA LEU A 377 7.08 -2.06 -19.42
C LEU A 377 8.08 -1.30 -18.53
N GLY A 378 7.71 -0.15 -17.97
CA GLY A 378 8.46 0.57 -16.92
C GLY A 378 7.91 0.43 -15.49
N ALA A 379 6.76 -0.22 -15.28
CA ALA A 379 6.14 -0.30 -13.96
C ALA A 379 6.38 -1.66 -13.31
N GLY A 380 7.37 -1.72 -12.42
CA GLY A 380 7.56 -2.83 -11.50
C GLY A 380 6.30 -3.09 -10.67
N VAL A 381 6.00 -4.39 -10.50
CA VAL A 381 5.26 -5.04 -9.41
C VAL A 381 4.39 -4.10 -8.55
N ALA A 382 3.09 -4.06 -8.81
CA ALA A 382 2.10 -3.55 -7.87
C ALA A 382 1.46 -4.71 -7.10
N SER A 383 1.77 -4.81 -5.81
CA SER A 383 1.10 -5.66 -4.84
C SER A 383 -0.30 -5.12 -4.46
N SER A 384 -1.13 -6.00 -3.90
CA SER A 384 -2.55 -5.80 -3.54
C SER A 384 -2.79 -4.76 -2.43
N PRO A 385 -3.95 -4.06 -2.34
CA PRO A 385 -4.19 -2.94 -1.46
C PRO A 385 -5.17 -3.33 -0.35
N HIS A 386 -4.66 -3.75 0.80
CA HIS A 386 -5.40 -3.61 2.05
C HIS A 386 -4.41 -3.25 3.14
N ARG A 387 -4.40 -1.95 3.50
CA ARG A 387 -4.44 -1.40 4.87
C ARG A 387 -3.86 0.02 4.85
N ALA A 388 -4.75 1.01 4.86
CA ALA A 388 -4.40 2.39 5.13
C ALA A 388 -4.35 2.62 6.65
N LYS A 389 -3.25 3.21 7.15
CA LYS A 389 -3.21 4.33 8.11
C LYS A 389 -1.97 5.19 7.80
N SER A 390 -2.17 6.50 7.71
CA SER A 390 -1.20 7.58 7.40
C SER A 390 -0.64 8.19 8.71
N PRO A 391 0.24 9.23 8.74
CA PRO A 391 1.01 9.88 7.66
C PRO A 391 2.48 10.19 8.05
N SER A 392 3.49 9.99 7.17
CA SER A 392 4.71 10.82 7.24
C SER A 392 5.62 10.69 6.01
N VAL A 393 5.92 11.86 5.44
CA VAL A 393 7.10 12.28 4.67
C VAL A 393 7.66 11.34 3.59
N LYS A 394 7.42 11.77 2.36
CA LYS A 394 7.97 11.29 1.09
C LYS A 394 9.51 11.44 1.06
N VAL A 395 10.22 10.33 0.87
CA VAL A 395 11.47 10.29 0.10
C VAL A 395 11.42 9.08 -0.84
N ARG A 396 11.06 9.32 -2.10
CA ARG A 396 11.32 8.40 -3.21
C ARG A 396 12.24 9.08 -4.20
N LEU A 397 13.50 8.69 -4.09
CA LEU A 397 14.52 8.80 -5.12
C LEU A 397 14.28 7.71 -6.18
N ALA A 398 14.63 8.05 -7.42
CA ALA A 398 14.86 7.18 -8.56
C ALA A 398 13.64 6.59 -9.30
N LEU A 399 13.11 7.39 -10.24
CA LEU A 399 12.70 6.91 -11.57
C LEU A 399 12.50 8.11 -12.52
N LEU A 400 13.58 8.83 -12.84
CA LEU A 400 13.65 9.76 -13.97
C LEU A 400 15.07 9.75 -14.56
N LEU A 401 15.49 8.58 -15.02
CA LEU A 401 16.49 8.48 -16.07
C LEU A 401 15.91 7.50 -17.07
N LEU A 402 15.21 8.03 -18.07
CA LEU A 402 14.97 7.47 -19.41
C LEU A 402 13.83 8.27 -20.06
N PRO A 403 14.10 9.53 -20.45
CA PRO A 403 13.84 9.90 -21.83
C PRO A 403 15.03 10.64 -22.48
N VAL A 404 16.26 10.30 -22.07
CA VAL A 404 17.50 10.89 -22.64
C VAL A 404 18.15 10.00 -23.71
N TYR A 405 17.49 8.93 -24.15
CA TYR A 405 18.11 7.94 -25.05
C TYR A 405 17.32 7.66 -26.34
N TRP A 406 16.43 8.58 -26.74
CA TRP A 406 15.64 8.40 -27.97
C TRP A 406 15.57 9.64 -28.87
N ALA A 407 16.62 10.46 -28.86
CA ALA A 407 16.72 11.63 -29.74
C ALA A 407 18.12 11.84 -30.33
N LEU A 408 18.91 10.79 -30.54
CA LEU A 408 20.28 10.96 -31.06
C LEU A 408 20.76 10.04 -32.18
N ILE A 409 19.91 9.25 -32.85
CA ILE A 409 20.36 8.55 -34.08
C ILE A 409 19.23 8.44 -35.10
N LEU A 410 18.94 9.53 -35.82
CA LEU A 410 18.73 9.53 -37.27
C LEU A 410 19.31 10.84 -37.83
N ASN A 411 20.03 10.68 -38.94
CA ASN A 411 21.09 11.55 -39.44
C ASN A 411 20.62 12.36 -40.67
N VAL A 412 21.18 13.57 -40.80
CA VAL A 412 21.63 14.27 -42.02
C VAL A 412 20.62 14.76 -43.07
N GLY A 413 20.75 16.05 -43.39
CA GLY A 413 20.29 16.66 -44.64
C GLY A 413 20.62 18.16 -44.68
N ASP A 414 21.82 18.51 -45.15
CA ASP A 414 22.23 19.85 -45.59
C ASP A 414 21.25 20.41 -46.65
N VAL A 415 21.06 21.74 -46.69
CA VAL A 415 20.98 22.60 -47.89
C VAL A 415 20.48 24.00 -47.51
N THR A 416 21.22 24.95 -48.06
CA THR A 416 21.11 26.41 -48.11
C THR A 416 19.73 26.98 -48.46
N ASN A 417 19.33 28.09 -47.81
CA ASN A 417 19.09 29.41 -48.45
C ASN A 417 18.38 30.42 -47.53
N LEU A 418 18.93 31.64 -47.53
CA LEU A 418 18.33 32.92 -47.10
C LEU A 418 17.51 33.47 -48.29
N PRO A 419 16.42 34.25 -48.08
CA PRO A 419 16.49 35.74 -48.00
C PRO A 419 15.57 36.28 -46.87
N LYS A 420 15.94 37.24 -46.00
CA LYS A 420 16.23 38.70 -46.14
C LYS A 420 15.03 39.56 -46.62
N ALA A 421 14.85 40.69 -45.90
CA ALA A 421 13.93 41.84 -46.09
C ALA A 421 12.61 41.72 -45.30
N GLU A 422 12.13 42.70 -44.52
CA GLU A 422 12.45 44.14 -44.40
C GLU A 422 11.89 44.72 -43.08
N SER A 423 12.45 45.87 -42.73
CA SER A 423 12.31 46.69 -41.53
C SER A 423 11.06 47.60 -41.53
N GLU A 424 10.47 47.78 -40.33
CA GLU A 424 10.01 49.03 -39.65
C GLU A 424 9.20 50.10 -40.46
N PRO A 425 8.24 50.87 -39.87
CA PRO A 425 8.52 51.59 -38.62
C PRO A 425 7.35 51.86 -37.65
N TRP A 426 7.77 52.15 -36.41
CA TRP A 426 7.00 52.76 -35.34
C TRP A 426 6.61 54.21 -35.62
N VAL A 427 5.41 54.64 -35.16
CA VAL A 427 5.18 56.01 -34.69
C VAL A 427 4.35 55.98 -33.41
N ALA A 428 4.87 56.68 -32.40
CA ALA A 428 4.39 56.82 -31.04
C ALA A 428 3.62 58.14 -30.83
N ALA A 429 2.71 58.17 -29.85
CA ALA A 429 2.37 59.28 -28.93
C ALA A 429 1.06 58.94 -28.19
N GLY A 430 0.83 59.12 -26.90
CA GLY A 430 1.61 59.67 -25.80
C GLY A 430 0.92 59.40 -24.44
N LEU A 431 1.72 59.36 -23.37
CA LEU A 431 1.36 59.43 -21.93
C LEU A 431 1.01 60.89 -21.54
N PRO A 432 0.61 61.28 -20.27
CA PRO A 432 0.69 60.58 -18.97
C PRO A 432 -0.46 60.82 -17.94
N LYS A 433 -0.57 59.97 -16.89
CA LYS A 433 -0.42 60.42 -15.46
C LYS A 433 -0.44 59.24 -14.47
N GLU A 434 0.62 59.17 -13.68
CA GLU A 434 0.83 58.26 -12.55
C GLU A 434 -0.13 58.48 -11.36
N ARG A 435 -0.36 57.41 -10.60
CA ARG A 435 -0.23 57.41 -9.14
C ARG A 435 0.56 56.19 -8.64
N ARG A 436 1.63 56.48 -7.90
CA ARG A 436 2.45 55.66 -6.97
C ARG A 436 1.59 54.78 -6.04
N ASP A 437 2.00 53.60 -5.54
CA ASP A 437 3.28 53.19 -4.94
C ASP A 437 3.49 51.66 -5.01
N GLY A 438 4.75 51.20 -4.89
CA GLY A 438 5.07 49.84 -4.42
C GLY A 438 6.16 49.06 -5.15
N LYS A 439 7.41 49.47 -4.99
CA LYS A 439 8.63 48.79 -5.46
C LYS A 439 8.74 47.35 -4.89
N LYS A 440 8.48 46.33 -5.70
CA LYS A 440 9.01 44.97 -5.52
C LYS A 440 10.05 44.71 -6.61
N THR A 441 11.29 44.59 -6.16
CA THR A 441 12.47 44.19 -6.92
C THR A 441 12.22 42.91 -7.71
N ALA A 442 12.72 42.88 -8.94
CA ALA A 442 12.68 41.75 -9.87
C ALA A 442 13.25 40.47 -9.25
N ALA A 443 12.38 39.63 -8.70
CA ALA A 443 12.63 38.23 -8.45
C ALA A 443 12.11 37.43 -9.65
N ALA A 444 12.88 36.45 -10.10
CA ALA A 444 12.63 35.60 -11.26
C ALA A 444 11.14 35.21 -11.41
N LYS A 445 10.51 35.61 -12.52
CA LYS A 445 9.10 35.30 -12.82
C LYS A 445 8.94 33.81 -13.09
N LEU A 446 8.07 33.16 -12.32
CA LEU A 446 7.51 31.85 -12.67
C LEU A 446 6.59 31.98 -13.92
N PRO A 447 6.49 30.96 -14.78
CA PRO A 447 5.54 30.90 -15.88
C PRO A 447 4.12 31.18 -15.42
N GLU A 448 3.34 31.95 -16.19
CA GLU A 448 1.93 32.21 -15.89
C GLU A 448 1.15 30.89 -15.88
N THR A 449 0.36 30.67 -14.82
CA THR A 449 -0.42 29.45 -14.61
C THR A 449 -1.38 29.20 -15.77
N PRO A 450 -1.58 27.93 -16.17
CA PRO A 450 -2.39 27.60 -17.35
C PRO A 450 -3.86 27.94 -17.12
N LYS A 451 -4.51 28.50 -18.15
CA LYS A 451 -5.92 28.90 -18.11
C LYS A 451 -6.84 27.74 -18.46
N THR A 452 -7.97 27.66 -17.77
CA THR A 452 -9.04 26.69 -18.05
C THR A 452 -9.80 27.06 -19.33
N ALA A 453 -10.50 26.09 -19.92
CA ALA A 453 -11.29 26.31 -21.13
C ALA A 453 -12.34 27.42 -20.97
N ALA A 454 -12.94 27.53 -19.78
CA ALA A 454 -13.88 28.59 -19.45
C ALA A 454 -13.20 29.98 -19.44
N GLU A 455 -12.05 30.10 -18.77
CA GLU A 455 -11.29 31.36 -18.69
C GLU A 455 -10.77 31.81 -20.05
N MET A 456 -10.38 30.87 -20.93
CA MET A 456 -9.95 31.19 -22.29
C MET A 456 -11.09 31.73 -23.16
N TRP A 457 -12.28 31.14 -23.04
CA TRP A 457 -13.47 31.64 -23.72
C TRP A 457 -13.89 33.00 -23.16
N GLN A 458 -13.92 33.16 -21.83
CA GLN A 458 -14.23 34.42 -21.16
C GLN A 458 -13.30 35.55 -21.61
N HIS A 459 -11.99 35.31 -21.68
CA HIS A 459 -11.02 36.28 -22.19
C HIS A 459 -11.25 36.70 -23.65
N SER A 460 -11.88 35.84 -24.47
CA SER A 460 -12.17 36.15 -25.87
C SER A 460 -13.42 37.00 -26.06
N VAL A 461 -14.38 36.88 -25.14
CA VAL A 461 -15.67 37.59 -25.19
C VAL A 461 -15.74 38.76 -24.20
N ILE A 462 -14.74 38.92 -23.33
CA ILE A 462 -14.73 39.93 -22.27
C ILE A 462 -14.93 41.37 -22.79
N GLY A 463 -14.51 41.64 -24.03
CA GLY A 463 -14.73 42.93 -24.69
C GLY A 463 -16.21 43.23 -24.96
N ASP A 464 -17.00 42.21 -25.26
CA ASP A 464 -18.42 42.34 -25.61
C ASP A 464 -19.32 42.47 -24.37
N TYR A 465 -18.84 42.02 -23.21
CA TYR A 465 -19.59 42.03 -21.94
C TYR A 465 -19.22 43.20 -21.02
N LEU A 466 -18.17 43.95 -21.33
CA LEU A 466 -17.72 45.11 -20.54
C LEU A 466 -18.43 46.40 -20.98
N ALA A 467 -19.73 46.47 -20.72
CA ALA A 467 -20.52 47.69 -20.91
C ALA A 467 -20.94 48.38 -19.60
N ASN A 468 -21.16 47.64 -18.50
CA ASN A 468 -21.34 48.20 -17.14
C ASN A 468 -21.28 47.08 -16.08
N ASP A 469 -20.38 47.22 -15.10
CA ASP A 469 -20.13 46.31 -13.96
C ASP A 469 -19.41 44.97 -14.28
N ARG A 470 -18.13 44.90 -13.90
CA ARG A 470 -17.23 43.74 -14.10
C ARG A 470 -17.75 42.46 -13.42
N ARG A 471 -18.48 42.57 -12.30
CA ARG A 471 -19.05 41.39 -11.62
C ARG A 471 -20.28 40.85 -12.35
N LYS A 472 -21.12 41.72 -12.89
CA LYS A 472 -22.28 41.31 -13.71
C LYS A 472 -21.84 40.70 -15.03
N ALA A 473 -20.81 41.28 -15.66
CA ALA A 473 -20.18 40.71 -16.85
C ALA A 473 -19.65 39.29 -16.60
N GLN A 474 -18.97 39.07 -15.47
CA GLN A 474 -18.46 37.74 -15.10
C GLN A 474 -19.58 36.71 -14.90
N ALA A 475 -20.63 37.07 -14.14
CA ALA A 475 -21.77 36.17 -13.91
C ALA A 475 -22.55 35.84 -15.20
N ALA A 476 -22.71 36.81 -16.10
CA ALA A 476 -23.34 36.60 -17.40
C ALA A 476 -22.52 35.65 -18.29
N MET A 477 -21.18 35.79 -18.28
CA MET A 477 -20.28 34.89 -19.00
C MET A 477 -20.29 33.47 -18.39
N ASP A 478 -20.25 33.32 -17.07
CA ASP A 478 -20.33 32.00 -16.42
C ASP A 478 -21.65 31.27 -16.77
N THR A 479 -22.75 32.01 -16.83
CA THR A 479 -24.07 31.48 -17.23
C THR A 479 -24.07 31.02 -18.69
N ALA A 480 -23.56 31.86 -19.60
CA ALA A 480 -23.45 31.53 -21.02
C ALA A 480 -22.53 30.32 -21.26
N TRP A 481 -21.37 30.24 -20.59
CA TRP A 481 -20.48 29.08 -20.67
C TRP A 481 -21.17 27.79 -20.22
N ASN A 482 -21.94 27.82 -19.12
CA ASN A 482 -22.63 26.64 -18.63
C ASN A 482 -23.74 26.18 -19.58
N SER A 483 -24.41 27.12 -20.26
CA SER A 483 -25.46 26.83 -21.25
C SER A 483 -24.94 26.38 -22.64
N MET A 484 -23.65 26.54 -22.94
CA MET A 484 -23.07 26.14 -24.24
C MET A 484 -23.03 24.62 -24.42
N GLU A 485 -23.28 24.18 -25.66
CA GLU A 485 -23.27 22.76 -26.02
C GLU A 485 -21.84 22.19 -26.01
N LYS A 486 -21.71 20.87 -25.79
CA LYS A 486 -20.40 20.19 -25.76
C LYS A 486 -19.58 20.46 -27.02
N LYS A 487 -20.21 20.55 -28.20
CA LYS A 487 -19.54 20.82 -29.48
C LYS A 487 -18.89 22.19 -29.55
N GLU A 488 -19.49 23.19 -28.89
CA GLU A 488 -19.01 24.59 -28.86
C GLU A 488 -17.88 24.78 -27.84
N LYS A 489 -17.79 23.88 -26.85
CA LYS A 489 -16.71 23.86 -25.84
C LYS A 489 -15.42 23.21 -26.34
N ILE A 490 -15.50 22.34 -27.35
CA ILE A 490 -14.34 21.59 -27.89
C ILE A 490 -13.17 22.50 -28.32
N PRO A 491 -13.37 23.61 -29.05
CA PRO A 491 -12.27 24.50 -29.44
C PRO A 491 -11.53 25.11 -28.24
N TRP A 492 -12.27 25.48 -27.19
CA TRP A 492 -11.71 26.08 -25.97
C TRP A 492 -11.00 25.06 -25.09
N ILE A 493 -11.50 23.83 -25.05
CA ILE A 493 -10.82 22.70 -24.38
C ILE A 493 -9.49 22.37 -25.08
N LYS A 494 -9.46 22.37 -26.42
CA LYS A 494 -8.22 22.20 -27.19
C LYS A 494 -7.22 23.34 -26.90
N LYS A 495 -7.70 24.58 -26.89
CA LYS A 495 -6.87 25.77 -26.60
C LYS A 495 -6.31 25.75 -25.17
N ALA A 496 -7.10 25.28 -24.19
CA ALA A 496 -6.64 25.12 -22.80
C ALA A 496 -5.63 23.98 -22.65
N ALA A 497 -5.80 22.88 -23.39
CA ALA A 497 -4.80 21.81 -23.45
C ALA A 497 -3.49 22.25 -24.11
N GLU A 498 -3.55 23.17 -25.08
CA GLU A 498 -2.36 23.80 -25.66
C GLU A 498 -1.68 24.78 -24.71
N ASP A 499 -2.44 25.56 -23.94
CA ASP A 499 -1.90 26.46 -22.91
C ASP A 499 -1.30 25.68 -21.73
N GLN A 500 -1.90 24.54 -21.38
CA GLN A 500 -1.31 23.57 -20.44
C GLN A 500 0.04 23.04 -20.96
N LYS A 501 0.13 22.71 -22.26
CA LYS A 501 1.40 22.31 -22.90
C LYS A 501 2.41 23.44 -22.98
N ARG A 502 1.99 24.70 -23.18
CA ARG A 502 2.84 25.89 -23.09
C ARG A 502 3.42 26.00 -21.69
N TYR A 503 2.57 25.95 -20.66
CA TYR A 503 3.00 26.01 -19.27
C TYR A 503 3.97 24.89 -18.92
N GLU A 504 3.67 23.65 -19.32
CA GLU A 504 4.56 22.51 -19.11
C GLU A 504 5.89 22.66 -19.87
N ARG A 505 5.87 23.24 -21.08
CA ARG A 505 7.08 23.54 -21.86
C ARG A 505 7.92 24.63 -21.22
N GLU A 506 7.32 25.74 -20.81
CA GLU A 506 8.01 26.85 -20.13
C GLU A 506 8.54 26.41 -18.77
N LEU A 507 7.80 25.58 -18.05
CA LEU A 507 8.25 24.97 -16.79
C LEU A 507 9.39 23.97 -17.03
N LEU A 508 9.37 23.24 -18.15
CA LEU A 508 10.47 22.36 -18.57
C LEU A 508 11.70 23.16 -19.00
N GLU A 509 11.51 24.30 -19.68
CA GLU A 509 12.56 25.23 -20.12
C GLU A 509 13.22 25.96 -18.93
N MET A 510 12.44 26.28 -17.88
CA MET A 510 13.00 26.72 -16.60
C MET A 510 13.63 25.59 -15.77
N ARG A 511 13.19 24.34 -15.97
CA ARG A 511 13.69 23.15 -15.27
C ARG A 511 14.92 22.53 -15.94
N THR A 512 15.19 22.84 -17.20
CA THR A 512 16.47 22.53 -17.83
C THR A 512 17.54 23.41 -17.19
N PRO A 513 18.50 22.84 -16.44
CA PRO A 513 19.70 23.59 -16.15
C PRO A 513 20.39 23.79 -17.49
N VAL A 514 20.86 25.01 -17.76
CA VAL A 514 21.87 25.26 -18.80
C VAL A 514 23.04 24.32 -18.52
N ALA A 515 23.06 23.19 -19.22
CA ALA A 515 24.13 22.21 -19.19
C ALA A 515 25.32 22.81 -19.96
N GLY A 516 26.02 23.71 -19.28
CA GLY A 516 27.14 24.48 -19.80
C GLY A 516 27.94 25.20 -18.72
N GLN A 517 27.40 25.36 -17.51
CA GLN A 517 28.21 25.70 -16.34
C GLN A 517 28.33 24.44 -15.49
N ARG A 518 29.35 23.64 -15.81
CA ARG A 518 30.00 22.83 -14.78
C ARG A 518 30.19 23.76 -13.58
N LYS A 519 29.89 23.32 -12.34
CA LYS A 519 30.66 23.84 -11.20
C LYS A 519 32.11 23.90 -11.69
N PRO A 520 32.85 25.01 -11.57
CA PRO A 520 34.25 25.03 -11.99
C PRO A 520 34.87 23.76 -11.43
N LYS A 521 35.21 22.84 -12.34
CA LYS A 521 35.85 21.59 -11.97
C LYS A 521 37.26 22.06 -11.71
N PHE A 522 37.50 22.52 -10.50
CA PHE A 522 38.82 22.89 -10.09
C PHE A 522 39.62 21.58 -10.13
N ASP A 523 40.51 21.47 -11.12
CA ASP A 523 41.34 20.29 -11.28
C ASP A 523 42.21 20.11 -10.03
N GLY A 524 42.30 18.87 -9.55
CA GLY A 524 43.05 18.54 -8.34
C GLY A 524 42.30 18.74 -7.01
N GLU A 525 40.98 18.99 -7.00
CA GLU A 525 40.20 19.00 -5.74
C GLU A 525 40.38 17.65 -5.02
N PRO A 526 40.87 17.65 -3.75
CA PRO A 526 41.04 16.42 -2.99
C PRO A 526 39.71 15.64 -2.87
N LYS A 527 39.79 14.30 -2.85
CA LYS A 527 38.60 13.44 -2.70
C LYS A 527 38.22 13.29 -1.24
N LYS A 528 36.93 13.39 -0.93
CA LYS A 528 36.42 13.25 0.44
C LYS A 528 36.68 11.83 0.98
N PRO A 529 37.27 11.71 2.19
CA PRO A 529 37.46 10.43 2.84
C PRO A 529 36.10 9.89 3.34
N PRO A 530 36.01 8.58 3.66
CA PRO A 530 34.81 8.01 4.25
C PRO A 530 34.41 8.67 5.57
N VAL A 531 33.11 8.67 5.88
CA VAL A 531 32.55 9.41 7.04
C VAL A 531 32.29 8.52 8.25
N SER A 532 32.56 7.21 8.14
CA SER A 532 32.30 6.22 9.18
C SER A 532 33.37 5.13 9.20
N GLY A 533 33.72 4.65 10.40
CA GLY A 533 34.67 3.55 10.57
C GLY A 533 34.24 2.28 9.83
N TYR A 534 32.93 2.04 9.72
CA TYR A 534 32.39 0.93 8.92
C TYR A 534 32.68 1.11 7.42
N GLN A 535 32.57 2.34 6.91
CA GLN A 535 32.86 2.61 5.50
C GLN A 535 34.35 2.42 5.19
N MET A 536 35.25 2.87 6.07
CA MET A 536 36.69 2.61 5.96
C MET A 536 37.01 1.12 5.94
N PHE A 537 36.46 0.37 6.90
CA PHE A 537 36.60 -1.08 6.95
C PHE A 537 36.07 -1.78 5.69
N SER A 538 34.91 -1.34 5.18
CA SER A 538 34.33 -1.89 3.95
C SER A 538 35.20 -1.58 2.73
N GLN A 539 35.78 -0.38 2.66
CA GLN A 539 36.64 0.02 1.56
C GLN A 539 37.95 -0.80 1.56
N GLU A 540 38.55 -1.00 2.73
CA GLU A 540 39.74 -1.84 2.89
C GLU A 540 39.46 -3.27 2.40
N LEU A 541 38.40 -3.92 2.88
CA LEU A 541 38.05 -5.28 2.49
C LEU A 541 37.66 -5.44 1.01
N LEU A 542 37.10 -4.38 0.40
CA LEU A 542 36.80 -4.38 -1.03
C LEU A 542 38.05 -4.13 -1.89
N THR A 543 39.07 -3.45 -1.35
CA THR A 543 40.31 -3.11 -2.05
C THR A 543 41.37 -4.21 -1.92
N ASN A 544 41.42 -4.92 -0.79
CA ASN A 544 42.37 -6.00 -0.50
C ASN A 544 42.12 -7.28 -1.31
N GLY A 545 41.01 -7.35 -2.06
CA GLY A 545 40.74 -8.41 -3.03
C GLY A 545 40.32 -9.77 -2.47
N GLU A 546 40.36 -9.97 -1.15
CA GLU A 546 40.00 -11.23 -0.48
C GLU A 546 38.57 -11.72 -0.80
N LEU A 547 37.65 -10.79 -1.08
CA LEU A 547 36.23 -11.09 -1.28
C LEU A 547 35.81 -11.12 -2.76
N ASN A 548 36.76 -11.05 -3.71
CA ASN A 548 36.47 -10.91 -5.14
C ASN A 548 35.73 -12.09 -5.80
N HIS A 549 35.64 -13.24 -5.12
CA HIS A 549 34.89 -14.41 -5.57
C HIS A 549 33.39 -14.32 -5.30
N PHE A 550 32.94 -13.37 -4.46
CA PHE A 550 31.55 -13.09 -4.17
C PHE A 550 31.01 -11.92 -5.00
N SER A 551 29.70 -11.92 -5.31
CA SER A 551 29.05 -10.77 -5.95
C SER A 551 29.08 -9.54 -5.03
N LEU A 552 28.99 -8.31 -5.56
CA LEU A 552 29.03 -7.08 -4.73
C LEU A 552 28.01 -7.11 -3.57
N LYS A 553 26.83 -7.69 -3.81
CA LYS A 553 25.79 -7.83 -2.79
C LYS A 553 26.21 -8.80 -1.67
N GLU A 554 26.80 -9.93 -2.03
CA GLU A 554 27.33 -10.91 -1.06
C GLU A 554 28.58 -10.38 -0.34
N ARG A 555 29.44 -9.62 -1.02
CA ARG A 555 30.57 -8.91 -0.41
C ARG A 555 30.11 -7.96 0.68
N MET A 556 29.08 -7.14 0.43
CA MET A 556 28.55 -6.22 1.44
C MET A 556 27.93 -6.95 2.65
N VAL A 557 27.26 -8.08 2.43
CA VAL A 557 26.71 -8.92 3.52
C VAL A 557 27.84 -9.53 4.36
N GLU A 558 28.88 -10.06 3.73
CA GLU A 558 30.03 -10.65 4.42
C GLU A 558 30.85 -9.60 5.19
N ILE A 559 31.06 -8.41 4.61
CA ILE A 559 31.68 -7.28 5.29
C ILE A 559 30.86 -6.85 6.51
N GLY A 560 29.52 -6.82 6.40
CA GLY A 560 28.63 -6.54 7.53
C GLY A 560 28.79 -7.55 8.67
N LYS A 561 28.86 -8.84 8.35
CA LYS A 561 29.11 -9.91 9.34
C LYS A 561 30.47 -9.78 10.00
N ARG A 562 31.53 -9.51 9.23
CA ARG A 562 32.89 -9.32 9.75
C ARG A 562 32.98 -8.08 10.65
N TRP A 563 32.33 -6.98 10.27
CA TRP A 563 32.27 -5.77 11.10
C TRP A 563 31.61 -6.02 12.45
N GLN A 564 30.51 -6.79 12.49
CA GLN A 564 29.85 -7.11 13.75
C GLN A 564 30.73 -7.97 14.68
N LYS A 565 31.54 -8.86 14.11
CA LYS A 565 32.49 -9.71 14.86
C LYS A 565 33.74 -8.98 15.38
N LEU A 566 34.03 -7.77 14.91
CA LEU A 566 35.17 -6.99 15.41
C LEU A 566 34.94 -6.55 16.85
N SER A 567 35.99 -6.58 17.66
CA SER A 567 35.98 -6.01 19.02
C SER A 567 35.77 -4.50 18.97
N GLN A 568 35.29 -3.91 20.07
CA GLN A 568 35.16 -2.45 20.17
C GLN A 568 36.50 -1.75 19.95
N SER A 569 37.59 -2.30 20.49
CA SER A 569 38.95 -1.78 20.26
C SER A 569 39.40 -1.80 18.80
N GLN A 570 38.93 -2.76 17.98
CA GLN A 570 39.19 -2.78 16.54
C GLN A 570 38.33 -1.78 15.79
N LYS A 571 37.05 -1.62 16.16
CA LYS A 571 36.16 -0.60 15.60
C LYS A 571 36.68 0.82 15.89
N ASP A 572 37.23 1.03 17.08
CA ASP A 572 37.84 2.31 17.49
C ASP A 572 39.11 2.63 16.69
N LYS A 573 39.89 1.63 16.25
CA LYS A 573 41.01 1.85 15.32
C LYS A 573 40.52 2.41 13.98
N TYR A 574 39.45 1.84 13.42
CA TYR A 574 38.86 2.34 12.18
C TYR A 574 38.25 3.73 12.34
N LYS A 575 37.68 4.04 13.51
CA LYS A 575 37.22 5.38 13.84
C LYS A 575 38.39 6.38 13.86
N LYS A 576 39.50 6.05 14.51
CA LYS A 576 40.72 6.88 14.52
C LYS A 576 41.30 7.09 13.12
N LEU A 577 41.33 6.05 12.28
CA LEU A 577 41.79 6.16 10.88
C LEU A 577 40.88 7.07 10.03
N VAL A 578 39.56 7.07 10.29
CA VAL A 578 38.64 8.03 9.66
C VAL A 578 38.94 9.45 10.10
N GLU A 579 39.12 9.66 11.40
CA GLU A 579 39.42 10.99 11.97
C GLU A 579 40.74 11.53 11.41
N GLU A 580 41.77 10.69 11.32
CA GLU A 580 43.07 11.02 10.74
C GLU A 580 42.96 11.39 9.25
N GLN A 581 42.29 10.57 8.44
CA GLN A 581 42.07 10.90 7.02
C GLN A 581 41.18 12.14 6.83
N GLN A 582 40.26 12.43 7.74
CA GLN A 582 39.48 13.67 7.69
C GLN A 582 40.32 14.91 8.01
N VAL A 583 41.26 14.78 8.95
CA VAL A 583 42.23 15.85 9.26
C VAL A 583 43.17 16.07 8.08
N GLU A 584 43.70 15.00 7.48
CA GLU A 584 44.55 15.05 6.30
C GLU A 584 43.82 15.67 5.11
N TYR A 585 42.60 15.18 4.80
CA TYR A 585 41.76 15.76 3.76
C TYR A 585 41.46 17.24 3.98
N LYS A 586 41.19 17.66 5.23
CA LYS A 586 40.94 19.06 5.54
C LYS A 586 42.19 19.91 5.31
N ALA A 587 43.36 19.41 5.68
CA ALA A 587 44.64 20.07 5.43
C ALA A 587 44.95 20.15 3.92
N GLU A 588 44.73 19.07 3.17
CA GLU A 588 44.86 19.03 1.72
C GLU A 588 43.90 19.99 1.03
N LEU A 589 42.64 20.02 1.46
CA LEU A 589 41.63 20.94 0.93
C LEU A 589 42.02 22.40 1.23
N GLU A 590 42.52 22.68 2.42
CA GLU A 590 42.98 24.02 2.78
C GLU A 590 44.22 24.43 1.97
N ALA A 591 45.20 23.53 1.79
CA ALA A 591 46.38 23.74 0.98
C ALA A 591 46.00 23.98 -0.50
N TRP A 592 45.08 23.17 -1.02
CA TRP A 592 44.56 23.31 -2.37
C TRP A 592 43.81 24.64 -2.56
N VAL A 593 42.93 25.02 -1.63
CA VAL A 593 42.25 26.32 -1.66
C VAL A 593 43.24 27.49 -1.58
N LYS A 594 44.37 27.33 -0.86
CA LYS A 594 45.46 28.33 -0.82
C LYS A 594 46.28 28.37 -2.12
N SER A 595 46.36 27.26 -2.86
CA SER A 595 47.04 27.18 -4.15
C SER A 595 46.24 27.78 -5.32
N LEU A 596 44.93 27.99 -5.13
CA LEU A 596 44.07 28.66 -6.12
C LEU A 596 44.35 30.16 -6.21
N SER A 597 44.09 30.74 -7.39
CA SER A 597 44.22 32.18 -7.63
C SER A 597 43.31 32.99 -6.69
N PRO A 598 43.63 34.25 -6.36
CA PRO A 598 42.79 35.09 -5.50
C PRO A 598 41.35 35.25 -6.00
N GLN A 599 41.13 35.23 -7.32
CA GLN A 599 39.82 35.30 -7.96
C GLN A 599 39.06 33.96 -7.83
N ASP A 600 39.73 32.84 -8.07
CA ASP A 600 39.15 31.49 -7.93
C ASP A 600 38.81 31.13 -6.49
N ARG A 601 39.63 31.58 -5.54
CA ARG A 601 39.40 31.42 -4.11
C ARG A 601 38.14 32.16 -3.63
N ALA A 602 37.87 33.34 -4.19
CA ALA A 602 36.65 34.11 -3.90
C ALA A 602 35.40 33.39 -4.44
N VAL A 603 35.47 32.90 -5.68
CA VAL A 603 34.40 32.10 -6.31
C VAL A 603 34.14 30.80 -5.55
N TYR A 604 35.18 30.09 -5.10
CA TYR A 604 35.03 28.88 -4.29
C TYR A 604 34.40 29.15 -2.92
N LYS A 605 34.73 30.29 -2.28
CA LYS A 605 34.17 30.69 -0.99
C LYS A 605 32.69 31.09 -1.10
N GLU A 606 32.27 31.70 -2.20
CA GLU A 606 30.87 32.06 -2.48
C GLU A 606 30.01 30.81 -2.79
N ILE A 607 30.57 29.87 -3.56
CA ILE A 607 29.90 28.60 -3.88
C ILE A 607 29.81 27.66 -2.67
N SER A 608 30.81 27.66 -1.77
CA SER A 608 30.78 26.82 -0.56
C SER A 608 29.89 27.39 0.55
N SER A 609 29.76 28.71 0.66
CA SER A 609 28.91 29.38 1.67
C SER A 609 27.42 29.36 1.32
N SER A 610 27.05 29.35 0.04
CA SER A 610 25.65 29.25 -0.41
C SER A 610 25.00 27.86 -0.19
N VAL A 611 25.78 26.83 0.18
CA VAL A 611 25.30 25.44 0.33
C VAL A 611 24.96 25.08 1.80
N SER A 612 25.02 25.99 2.78
CA SER A 612 24.70 25.61 4.18
C SER A 612 24.13 26.74 5.06
N PRO A 613 22.81 26.68 5.36
CA PRO A 613 22.36 26.94 6.74
C PRO A 613 21.71 25.75 7.47
N SER A 614 21.32 24.66 6.78
CA SER A 614 20.35 23.70 7.38
C SER A 614 20.93 22.51 8.17
N ARG A 615 22.23 22.47 8.49
CA ARG A 615 22.80 21.40 9.34
C ARG A 615 23.86 21.94 10.30
N ARG A 616 23.44 22.71 11.31
CA ARG A 616 24.31 23.03 12.44
C ARG A 616 23.51 23.37 13.70
N LEU A 617 22.78 22.40 14.23
CA LEU A 617 22.19 22.32 15.59
C LEU A 617 21.89 20.82 15.75
N THR A 618 22.70 19.99 16.42
CA THR A 618 22.80 19.87 17.87
C THR A 618 24.16 19.28 18.29
N CYS A 619 24.97 20.05 18.98
CA CYS A 619 25.86 19.58 20.06
C CYS A 619 26.31 20.85 20.78
N GLY A 620 25.75 21.08 21.97
CA GLY A 620 25.99 22.30 22.73
C GLY A 620 27.32 22.21 23.48
N GLU A 621 28.25 23.09 23.12
CA GLU A 621 29.42 23.39 23.93
C GLU A 621 29.25 24.84 24.40
N ARG A 622 28.82 25.00 25.66
CA ARG A 622 28.56 26.30 26.28
C ARG A 622 29.85 26.71 27.01
N ARG A 623 30.57 27.70 26.47
CA ARG A 623 31.70 28.34 27.16
C ARG A 623 31.20 29.51 28.03
N LEU A 624 31.73 29.51 29.24
CA LEU A 624 31.43 30.35 30.41
C LEU A 624 31.62 31.85 30.19
N SER A 625 30.76 32.65 30.83
CA SER A 625 31.13 33.96 31.40
C SER A 625 30.48 34.10 32.78
N VAL A 626 31.33 34.38 33.76
CA VAL A 626 31.12 34.41 35.22
C VAL A 626 30.45 35.70 35.68
N SER A 627 29.57 35.63 36.70
CA SER A 627 29.62 36.45 37.94
C SER A 627 28.53 36.02 38.96
N GLN A 628 29.03 35.62 40.15
CA GLN A 628 28.47 35.68 41.53
C GLN A 628 26.98 35.31 41.76
N GLN A 629 26.61 34.40 42.67
CA GLN A 629 26.92 34.37 44.11
C GLN A 629 26.44 33.05 44.76
N ASP A 630 27.24 32.55 45.72
CA ASP A 630 26.90 31.91 47.01
C ASP A 630 26.07 30.59 47.17
N MET A 631 26.81 29.59 47.71
CA MET A 631 26.56 28.74 48.91
C MET A 631 25.68 27.46 48.87
N SER A 632 26.34 26.34 49.27
CA SER A 632 25.85 25.15 50.05
C SER A 632 24.76 24.27 49.40
N ASP A 633 24.65 22.94 49.53
CA ASP A 633 25.15 21.92 50.46
C ASP A 633 24.86 20.52 49.86
N SER A 634 25.65 19.51 50.28
CA SER A 634 25.37 18.06 50.37
C SER A 634 24.95 17.22 49.15
N ASP A 635 25.90 16.39 48.70
CA ASP A 635 25.70 15.10 48.03
C ASP A 635 25.26 14.03 49.05
N ASP A 636 24.25 13.24 48.71
CA ASP A 636 24.07 11.89 49.25
C ASP A 636 23.63 10.95 48.12
N GLU A 637 24.21 9.76 48.12
CA GLU A 637 24.11 8.74 47.09
C GLU A 637 22.74 8.05 47.06
N GLU A 638 22.40 7.40 45.93
CA GLU A 638 22.02 5.97 45.89
C GLU A 638 21.57 5.52 44.46
N LYS A 639 22.43 4.65 43.93
CA LYS A 639 22.32 3.56 42.95
C LYS A 639 20.96 2.84 42.74
N SER A 640 20.67 2.49 41.49
CA SER A 640 20.07 1.21 40.96
C SER A 640 19.45 1.47 39.57
N GLU A 641 20.00 1.02 38.43
CA GLU A 641 20.11 -0.32 37.81
C GLU A 641 18.84 -0.89 37.14
N SER A 642 19.06 -1.54 35.98
CA SER A 642 18.13 -2.31 35.10
C SER A 642 17.43 -1.52 33.98
N SER A 643 17.88 -1.54 32.71
CA SER A 643 17.87 -2.64 31.72
C SER A 643 16.47 -2.95 31.18
N ASP A 644 16.17 -2.52 29.95
CA ASP A 644 15.15 -3.18 29.11
C ASP A 644 15.49 -3.08 27.61
N SER A 645 15.31 -4.19 26.91
CA SER A 645 15.64 -4.43 25.51
C SER A 645 14.37 -4.80 24.77
N ASP A 646 13.96 -4.02 23.77
CA ASP A 646 12.85 -4.34 22.88
C ASP A 646 13.38 -4.87 21.53
N GLU A 647 13.05 -6.13 21.23
CA GLU A 647 13.18 -6.76 19.93
C GLU A 647 11.87 -6.63 19.12
N ASP A 648 12.05 -6.45 17.82
CA ASP A 648 11.04 -6.19 16.79
C ASP A 648 10.16 -7.41 16.46
N ASP A 649 8.84 -7.20 16.30
CA ASP A 649 7.88 -8.18 15.75
C ASP A 649 7.26 -7.67 14.44
N GLU A 650 7.29 -8.50 13.39
CA GLU A 650 6.86 -8.19 12.04
C GLU A 650 5.88 -9.24 11.48
N THR A 651 4.92 -8.71 10.72
CA THR A 651 4.10 -9.36 9.68
C THR A 651 2.86 -10.18 10.11
N SER A 652 1.70 -9.52 9.97
CA SER A 652 0.36 -10.09 9.99
C SER A 652 -0.17 -10.37 8.57
N GLY A 653 -0.53 -11.63 8.31
CA GLY A 653 -1.34 -12.05 7.15
C GLY A 653 -2.66 -12.64 7.62
N SER A 654 -3.77 -11.96 7.33
CA SER A 654 -5.12 -12.38 7.73
C SER A 654 -5.62 -13.53 6.87
N THR A 655 -5.74 -14.71 7.47
CA THR A 655 -6.57 -15.80 6.97
C THR A 655 -7.77 -15.93 7.90
N ASP A 656 -8.96 -15.76 7.35
CA ASP A 656 -10.21 -16.19 7.98
C ASP A 656 -10.10 -17.70 8.23
N SER A 657 -9.89 -18.05 9.48
CA SER A 657 -9.96 -19.40 10.02
C SER A 657 -10.85 -19.28 11.24
N ASP A 658 -12.14 -19.50 11.03
CA ASP A 658 -12.93 -20.20 12.03
C ASP A 658 -12.23 -21.52 12.29
N ASP A 659 -11.46 -21.60 13.37
CA ASP A 659 -11.49 -22.69 14.35
C ASP A 659 -10.33 -22.56 15.36
N ASP A 660 -10.68 -22.89 16.61
CA ASP A 660 -9.81 -23.12 17.77
C ASP A 660 -9.13 -21.90 18.41
N GLU A 661 -9.92 -20.88 18.77
CA GLU A 661 -9.55 -20.02 19.90
C GLU A 661 -9.74 -20.81 21.20
N VAL A 662 -8.64 -21.37 21.69
CA VAL A 662 -8.46 -21.86 23.06
C VAL A 662 -8.84 -20.74 24.00
N SER A 663 -10.05 -20.80 24.53
CA SER A 663 -10.48 -19.95 25.61
C SER A 663 -9.68 -20.34 26.86
N HIS A 664 -8.68 -19.52 27.17
CA HIS A 664 -8.08 -19.41 28.49
C HIS A 664 -9.16 -18.87 29.43
N VAL A 665 -10.09 -19.73 29.84
CA VAL A 665 -11.06 -19.40 30.88
C VAL A 665 -10.40 -19.69 32.22
N PHE A 666 -10.31 -18.61 33.01
CA PHE A 666 -10.10 -18.61 34.45
C PHE A 666 -10.64 -19.90 35.11
N MET A 667 -9.74 -20.66 35.70
CA MET A 667 -10.07 -21.74 36.63
C MET A 667 -9.94 -21.19 38.05
N GLU A 668 -11.02 -20.63 38.58
CA GLU A 668 -11.28 -20.60 40.01
C GLU A 668 -12.44 -21.54 40.29
N THR A 669 -12.12 -22.71 40.84
CA THR A 669 -12.83 -23.45 41.90
C THR A 669 -11.96 -24.61 42.32
#